data_AF-A0A810NG03-F1
#
_entry.id   AF-A0A810NG03-F1
#
_cell.length_a   1.000
_cell.length_b   1.000
_cell.length_c   1.000
_cell.angle_alpha   90.00
_cell.angle_beta   90.00
_cell.angle_gamma   90.00
#
_symmetry.space_group_name_H-M   'P 1'
#
loop_
_entity.id
_entity.type
_entity.pdbx_description
1 polymer ?
#
loop_
_entity_poly.entity_id
_entity_poly.type
_entity_poly.pdbx_seq_one_letter_code
_entity_poly.pdbx_strand_id
1 'polypeptide(L)'
;MKHAIHARRRRRLLAGVPALALAAVGLYGPGTASAAATPTAVISPSEYYINYAEPAVQPDTDGKEVKGKGGIYGSALDKARAFDRKHANGNPLTANQLAKLEAKSIKTGKSPRQLKQANGTQVARLLTMLVEYNTQANDDFTGVMVPESVNGSRTCVPGTIQNGPTNNTIPNPATVGHPDNNSMWVPDFNQEHYNKMLYTSEGITERVRPDLTGPDGKPGIDISGYTMRNMYLEMSKGTYTVEGEATPWITLPHSEGWYAASRCFKDAEGKWVAGAIQDQNGHPDNPLGPQQMAMDAVDALAAQHPNFPWADYDIEDQGDRDGDGNYYEPDGVIDHLVLVHAGEDKSGGGGAEGIYAIWAHSSAVAGGYSIPGTNLKISNYIVQPEDSGVGVFAHEYGHDLGLPDLYDTSGAGESGVDFWDLMSSGSHSGPIFQSMPTHMGLWDKWVLGWADPQVLAPGADPRDIQLGQTSRTPKGTKDGIKIDLPPKTITLATPHSGGHMWYTGADQDWGNIKIARTVDVPNADDAKFWMWNNYVIEADWDFGMVEVSTDGNAWTPLKIYNEAGQLVSTDDGYADPNGNLNTFGKYGLTGDSHGWRHDYVNLGAYKGQTVQVRLRLATDAAYQDRGWFADDFSVTGGGATTWSDDVESGANGWTATGGTWVDTTGPGWRIDTGTSTKAHYYLAEWRNFDGFDQGLQYAYDTSYSRDGAWKVEKVKYNAPGMLVWYRDTTFGNTNHVTANLTALPSVGSKGGLLIVDSHFDPLRRTGVAATKDGSTLKNLPGRPQSSNAAFTLQPTYPFRECLEGPNEPFSEYCTDFGPQPAVSAFTDAKGWVPGLEFRNGSLFYRDADASTVIPSVGNAPYTTRIVDANGNPVTALYGYDGLGFTVLGSGNPGDAGVAYGVTITIVRAAKDNSYATVHVTPALS
;
A
#
# COMPACT_ATOMS: atom_id res chain seq x y z
N MET A 1 -28.80 -57.02 28.85
CA MET A 1 -29.88 -57.98 28.51
C MET A 1 -31.00 -57.24 27.81
N LYS A 2 -31.59 -57.90 26.81
CA LYS A 2 -32.61 -57.43 25.85
C LYS A 2 -33.99 -57.15 26.48
N HIS A 3 -34.71 -56.20 25.85
CA HIS A 3 -36.15 -56.07 25.51
C HIS A 3 -37.23 -56.67 26.45
N ALA A 4 -38.47 -56.16 26.62
CA ALA A 4 -39.39 -55.41 25.74
C ALA A 4 -40.61 -54.92 26.60
N ILE A 5 -41.23 -53.74 26.37
CA ILE A 5 -42.53 -53.51 25.64
C ILE A 5 -43.78 -53.99 26.45
N HIS A 6 -44.86 -53.25 26.76
CA HIS A 6 -45.63 -52.21 26.03
C HIS A 6 -46.63 -51.41 26.93
N ALA A 7 -46.80 -50.10 26.60
CA ALA A 7 -48.06 -49.36 26.33
C ALA A 7 -49.11 -49.16 27.46
N ARG A 8 -49.85 -48.04 27.62
CA ARG A 8 -50.37 -46.94 26.76
C ARG A 8 -50.86 -45.88 27.78
N ARG A 9 -50.84 -44.55 27.62
CA ARG A 9 -51.56 -43.70 26.65
C ARG A 9 -51.26 -42.24 27.04
N ARG A 10 -50.92 -41.37 26.09
CA ARG A 10 -51.44 -39.99 25.96
C ARG A 10 -51.15 -39.50 24.54
N ARG A 11 -51.99 -38.55 24.11
CA ARG A 11 -52.49 -38.35 22.74
C ARG A 11 -51.44 -37.78 21.78
N ARG A 12 -51.48 -38.29 20.54
CA ARG A 12 -50.82 -37.76 19.36
C ARG A 12 -51.64 -36.61 18.78
N LEU A 13 -50.97 -35.52 18.44
CA LEU A 13 -51.39 -34.60 17.39
C LEU A 13 -50.28 -34.67 16.33
N LEU A 14 -50.64 -35.17 15.14
CA LEU A 14 -49.90 -34.92 13.91
C LEU A 14 -50.12 -33.46 13.54
N ALA A 15 -49.07 -32.76 13.15
CA ALA A 15 -49.17 -31.66 12.20
C ALA A 15 -47.89 -31.70 11.36
N GLY A 16 -48.06 -31.78 10.04
CA GLY A 16 -46.98 -31.83 9.08
C GLY A 16 -46.13 -30.58 9.15
N VAL A 17 -44.85 -30.76 8.85
CA VAL A 17 -43.89 -29.68 8.58
C VAL A 17 -44.36 -28.97 7.31
N PRO A 18 -44.68 -27.67 7.34
CA PRO A 18 -44.68 -26.87 6.13
C PRO A 18 -43.27 -26.30 5.95
N ALA A 19 -42.69 -26.59 4.79
CA ALA A 19 -41.71 -25.71 4.17
C ALA A 19 -42.40 -24.35 3.95
N LEU A 20 -41.93 -23.28 4.60
CA LEU A 20 -42.13 -21.86 4.25
C LEU A 20 -41.55 -20.96 5.35
N ALA A 21 -40.42 -20.33 5.07
CA ALA A 21 -40.03 -19.01 5.60
C ALA A 21 -38.88 -18.42 4.77
N LEU A 22 -39.08 -18.33 3.45
CA LEU A 22 -38.60 -17.20 2.64
C LEU A 22 -39.77 -16.21 2.58
N ALA A 23 -39.45 -14.92 2.46
CA ALA A 23 -40.33 -13.74 2.37
C ALA A 23 -40.69 -13.07 3.72
N ALA A 24 -39.78 -12.20 4.17
CA ALA A 24 -40.16 -10.93 4.79
C ALA A 24 -40.07 -9.84 3.70
N VAL A 25 -41.03 -9.85 2.76
CA VAL A 25 -41.30 -8.68 1.91
C VAL A 25 -42.07 -7.70 2.79
N GLY A 26 -41.40 -6.63 3.21
CA GLY A 26 -42.04 -5.51 3.88
C GLY A 26 -43.02 -4.84 2.92
N LEU A 27 -44.32 -4.97 3.22
CA LEU A 27 -45.38 -4.15 2.63
C LEU A 27 -45.20 -2.69 3.08
N TYR A 28 -44.47 -1.89 2.30
CA TYR A 28 -44.67 -0.44 2.30
C TYR A 28 -45.92 -0.14 1.47
N GLY A 29 -46.99 0.27 2.14
CA GLY A 29 -48.13 0.89 1.47
C GLY A 29 -47.70 2.21 0.81
N PRO A 30 -48.43 2.70 -0.22
CA PRO A 30 -48.08 3.96 -0.89
C PRO A 30 -48.44 5.12 0.04
N GLY A 31 -47.58 5.39 1.02
CA GLY A 31 -47.47 6.70 1.61
C GLY A 31 -46.82 7.57 0.53
N THR A 32 -47.51 8.63 0.11
CA THR A 32 -46.92 9.71 -0.68
C THR A 32 -45.87 10.41 0.18
N ALA A 33 -44.70 9.79 0.32
CA ALA A 33 -43.49 10.50 0.69
C ALA A 33 -43.21 11.46 -0.47
N SER A 34 -43.19 12.75 -0.16
CA SER A 34 -42.52 13.73 -1.01
C SER A 34 -41.16 13.14 -1.37
N ALA A 35 -40.89 12.92 -2.67
CA ALA A 35 -39.55 12.60 -3.12
C ALA A 35 -38.63 13.71 -2.59
N ALA A 36 -37.87 13.41 -1.54
CA ALA A 36 -36.72 14.22 -1.20
C ALA A 36 -35.85 14.22 -2.45
N ALA A 37 -35.41 15.40 -2.88
CA ALA A 37 -34.47 15.48 -3.99
C ALA A 37 -33.25 14.62 -3.61
N THR A 38 -32.92 13.64 -4.43
CA THR A 38 -31.70 12.85 -4.27
C THR A 38 -30.53 13.85 -4.21
N PRO A 39 -29.64 13.76 -3.21
CA PRO A 39 -28.48 14.64 -3.15
C PRO A 39 -27.69 14.50 -4.45
N THR A 40 -27.32 15.62 -5.06
CA THR A 40 -26.41 15.61 -6.20
C THR A 40 -25.00 15.62 -5.65
N ALA A 41 -24.30 14.49 -5.75
CA ALA A 41 -22.94 14.35 -5.24
C ALA A 41 -21.97 15.33 -5.92
N VAL A 42 -21.21 16.06 -5.10
CA VAL A 42 -20.04 16.83 -5.52
C VAL A 42 -18.81 16.02 -5.11
N ILE A 43 -18.05 15.58 -6.12
CA ILE A 43 -16.85 14.75 -5.94
C ILE A 43 -15.66 15.67 -6.02
N SER A 44 -14.93 15.81 -4.91
CA SER A 44 -13.74 16.65 -4.87
C SER A 44 -12.58 15.96 -5.60
N PRO A 45 -11.70 16.69 -6.31
CA PRO A 45 -10.51 16.07 -6.88
C PRO A 45 -9.52 15.52 -5.85
N SER A 46 -9.66 15.84 -4.55
CA SER A 46 -8.92 15.15 -3.48
C SER A 46 -9.41 13.73 -3.21
N GLU A 47 -10.57 13.35 -3.76
CA GLU A 47 -11.09 11.97 -3.73
C GLU A 47 -10.49 11.12 -4.85
N TYR A 48 -9.84 11.73 -5.84
CA TYR A 48 -9.19 11.00 -6.92
C TYR A 48 -7.96 10.26 -6.40
N TYR A 49 -7.85 8.99 -6.78
CA TYR A 49 -6.68 8.16 -6.53
C TYR A 49 -6.54 7.12 -7.64
N ILE A 50 -5.37 6.49 -7.69
CA ILE A 50 -5.14 5.24 -8.39
C ILE A 50 -4.14 4.44 -7.57
N ASN A 51 -4.43 3.16 -7.39
CA ASN A 51 -3.63 2.17 -6.75
C ASN A 51 -3.50 0.97 -7.70
N TYR A 52 -2.29 0.68 -8.16
CA TYR A 52 -2.05 -0.44 -9.06
C TYR A 52 -2.04 -1.74 -8.27
N ALA A 53 -2.89 -2.67 -8.66
CA ALA A 53 -2.93 -4.01 -8.09
C ALA A 53 -1.67 -4.76 -8.54
N GLU A 54 -0.85 -5.17 -7.56
CA GLU A 54 -0.43 -6.56 -7.32
C GLU A 54 0.88 -6.60 -6.52
N PRO A 55 1.05 -7.58 -5.62
CA PRO A 55 2.37 -8.08 -5.28
C PRO A 55 2.88 -8.91 -6.46
N ALA A 56 3.64 -8.27 -7.36
CA ALA A 56 4.24 -8.90 -8.53
C ALA A 56 4.97 -10.21 -8.18
N VAL A 57 5.03 -11.14 -9.13
CA VAL A 57 5.90 -12.31 -9.00
C VAL A 57 7.35 -11.81 -8.89
N GLN A 58 7.94 -12.05 -7.72
CA GLN A 58 9.27 -11.53 -7.36
C GLN A 58 10.32 -11.95 -8.40
N PRO A 59 11.03 -11.01 -9.04
CA PRO A 59 12.20 -11.36 -9.83
C PRO A 59 13.34 -11.76 -8.89
N ASP A 60 14.11 -12.78 -9.26
CA ASP A 60 15.37 -13.10 -8.58
C ASP A 60 16.29 -11.86 -8.60
N THR A 61 16.64 -11.33 -7.42
CA THR A 61 17.49 -10.12 -7.32
C THR A 61 18.91 -10.43 -7.81
N ASP A 62 19.28 -9.92 -8.99
CA ASP A 62 20.58 -10.16 -9.63
C ASP A 62 21.66 -9.12 -9.27
N GLY A 63 21.33 -8.14 -8.42
CA GLY A 63 22.17 -7.00 -8.09
C GLY A 63 23.11 -7.19 -6.90
N LYS A 64 24.32 -6.60 -7.00
CA LYS A 64 24.99 -6.06 -5.80
C LYS A 64 24.30 -4.74 -5.47
N GLU A 65 23.82 -4.55 -4.25
CA GLU A 65 23.57 -3.20 -3.73
C GLU A 65 24.92 -2.50 -3.59
N VAL A 66 25.33 -1.77 -4.65
CA VAL A 66 26.62 -1.09 -4.69
C VAL A 66 26.46 0.35 -4.20
N LYS A 67 27.27 0.64 -3.18
CA LYS A 67 27.55 1.94 -2.56
C LYS A 67 27.72 3.09 -3.57
N GLY A 68 26.81 4.07 -3.52
CA GLY A 68 27.05 5.44 -4.01
C GLY A 68 27.84 6.27 -2.98
N LYS A 69 28.70 7.17 -3.46
CA LYS A 69 29.57 8.03 -2.63
C LYS A 69 28.75 9.21 -2.07
N GLY A 70 27.81 8.92 -1.17
CA GLY A 70 26.88 9.92 -0.60
C GLY A 70 25.65 9.38 0.12
N GLY A 71 25.42 8.05 0.10
CA GLY A 71 24.38 7.44 0.93
C GLY A 71 22.97 7.37 0.34
N ILE A 72 22.71 7.90 -0.86
CA ILE A 72 21.49 7.62 -1.63
C ILE A 72 21.84 7.67 -3.12
N TYR A 73 21.58 6.60 -3.86
CA TYR A 73 21.22 6.63 -5.28
C TYR A 73 20.50 5.33 -5.57
N GLY A 74 19.33 5.40 -6.18
CA GLY A 74 18.87 4.29 -6.98
C GLY A 74 19.17 4.54 -8.46
N SER A 75 18.69 3.62 -9.29
CA SER A 75 19.07 3.47 -10.69
C SER A 75 18.02 4.10 -11.61
N ALA A 76 18.11 3.88 -12.92
CA ALA A 76 17.04 4.24 -13.85
C ALA A 76 15.68 3.57 -13.52
N LEU A 77 15.64 2.54 -12.65
CA LEU A 77 14.40 2.03 -12.06
C LEU A 77 13.73 3.05 -11.12
N ASP A 78 14.44 4.05 -10.60
CA ASP A 78 13.92 4.99 -9.60
C ASP A 78 12.73 5.83 -10.06
N LYS A 79 12.56 6.01 -11.38
CA LYS A 79 11.40 6.72 -11.93
C LYS A 79 10.13 5.87 -11.91
N ALA A 80 10.23 4.57 -12.22
CA ALA A 80 9.12 3.63 -12.06
C ALA A 80 8.81 3.41 -10.56
N ARG A 81 9.85 3.35 -9.73
CA ARG A 81 9.73 3.22 -8.27
C ARG A 81 9.10 4.45 -7.63
N ALA A 82 9.43 5.65 -8.10
CA ALA A 82 8.78 6.89 -7.65
C ALA A 82 7.30 6.93 -8.04
N PHE A 83 6.96 6.36 -9.20
CA PHE A 83 5.57 6.22 -9.67
C PHE A 83 4.77 5.26 -8.78
N ASP A 84 5.30 4.07 -8.47
CA ASP A 84 4.59 3.09 -7.65
C ASP A 84 4.42 3.56 -6.18
N ARG A 85 5.38 4.32 -5.63
CA ARG A 85 5.25 4.97 -4.31
C ARG A 85 4.01 5.87 -4.20
N LYS A 86 3.57 6.43 -5.33
CA LYS A 86 2.49 7.41 -5.43
C LYS A 86 1.10 6.77 -5.58
N HIS A 87 1.07 5.44 -5.77
CA HIS A 87 -0.13 4.68 -6.07
C HIS A 87 -0.31 3.48 -5.12
N ALA A 88 -0.05 3.70 -3.82
CA ALA A 88 -0.01 2.64 -2.80
C ALA A 88 -1.04 2.82 -1.67
N ASN A 89 -1.73 3.95 -1.68
CA ASN A 89 -2.73 4.27 -0.68
C ASN A 89 -4.07 3.67 -1.11
N GLY A 90 -4.86 3.20 -0.14
CA GLY A 90 -6.27 2.88 -0.39
C GLY A 90 -7.09 4.12 -0.75
N ASN A 91 -8.40 3.94 -0.90
CA ASN A 91 -9.33 5.03 -1.17
C ASN A 91 -9.10 6.18 -0.17
N PRO A 92 -8.78 7.41 -0.64
CA PRO A 92 -8.30 8.49 0.21
C PRO A 92 -9.35 8.96 1.22
N LEU A 93 -10.63 8.85 0.91
CA LEU A 93 -11.71 9.20 1.85
C LEU A 93 -11.71 8.26 3.05
N THR A 94 -11.79 6.96 2.79
CA THR A 94 -11.86 5.93 3.83
C THR A 94 -10.53 5.79 4.56
N ALA A 95 -9.39 5.89 3.87
CA ALA A 95 -8.05 5.87 4.49
C ALA A 95 -7.87 7.03 5.49
N ASN A 96 -8.32 8.24 5.14
CA ASN A 96 -8.29 9.38 6.06
C ASN A 96 -9.17 9.15 7.29
N GLN A 97 -10.30 8.48 7.14
CA GLN A 97 -11.15 8.12 8.27
C GLN A 97 -10.51 7.06 9.18
N LEU A 98 -9.87 6.04 8.60
CA LEU A 98 -9.11 5.05 9.37
C LEU A 98 -7.96 5.70 10.15
N ALA A 99 -7.21 6.62 9.53
CA ALA A 99 -6.14 7.35 10.22
C ALA A 99 -6.68 8.23 11.36
N LYS A 100 -7.79 8.95 11.14
CA LYS A 100 -8.48 9.72 12.20
C LYS A 100 -8.97 8.81 13.33
N LEU A 101 -9.47 7.63 12.99
CA LEU A 101 -9.98 6.65 13.94
C LEU A 101 -8.86 6.03 14.78
N GLU A 102 -7.73 5.66 14.17
CA GLU A 102 -6.51 5.21 14.84
C GLU A 102 -6.01 6.29 15.81
N ALA A 103 -5.86 7.53 15.34
CA ALA A 103 -5.42 8.66 16.17
C ALA A 103 -6.37 8.94 17.34
N LYS A 104 -7.69 8.90 17.10
CA LYS A 104 -8.71 9.08 18.13
C LYS A 104 -8.72 7.93 19.14
N SER A 105 -8.51 6.69 18.68
CA SER A 105 -8.37 5.50 19.52
C SER A 105 -7.17 5.64 20.45
N ILE A 106 -6.00 5.98 19.91
CA ILE A 106 -4.77 6.22 20.69
C ILE A 106 -4.96 7.34 21.71
N LYS A 107 -5.57 8.47 21.30
CA LYS A 107 -5.78 9.62 22.19
C LYS A 107 -6.78 9.35 23.32
N THR A 108 -7.80 8.54 23.07
CA THR A 108 -8.92 8.35 24.03
C THR A 108 -8.85 7.03 24.80
N GLY A 109 -8.02 6.08 24.37
CA GLY A 109 -7.95 4.73 24.91
C GLY A 109 -9.16 3.85 24.59
N LYS A 110 -10.07 4.31 23.72
CA LYS A 110 -11.24 3.52 23.26
C LYS A 110 -10.91 2.79 21.97
N SER A 111 -11.32 1.53 21.84
CA SER A 111 -11.04 0.79 20.61
C SER A 111 -11.85 1.34 19.42
N PRO A 112 -11.37 1.19 18.17
CA PRO A 112 -12.09 1.59 16.97
C PRO A 112 -13.53 1.05 16.93
N ARG A 113 -13.74 -0.19 17.36
CA ARG A 113 -15.07 -0.80 17.53
C ARG A 113 -15.99 0.01 18.46
N GLN A 114 -15.49 0.45 19.62
CA GLN A 114 -16.25 1.26 20.57
C GLN A 114 -16.56 2.66 20.04
N LEU A 115 -15.69 3.19 19.19
CA LEU A 115 -15.84 4.51 18.57
C LEU A 115 -16.87 4.48 17.42
N LYS A 116 -16.89 3.41 16.60
CA LYS A 116 -17.83 3.25 15.48
C LYS A 116 -19.26 2.92 15.91
N GLN A 117 -19.47 2.21 17.04
CA GLN A 117 -20.80 1.86 17.57
C GLN A 117 -21.73 1.11 16.58
N ALA A 118 -21.17 0.34 15.64
CA ALA A 118 -21.97 -0.41 14.65
C ALA A 118 -22.94 -1.40 15.33
N ASN A 119 -24.22 -1.35 14.92
CA ASN A 119 -25.28 -2.21 15.43
C ASN A 119 -25.61 -3.34 14.44
N GLY A 120 -24.97 -4.49 14.60
CA GLY A 120 -25.24 -5.68 13.77
C GLY A 120 -24.22 -5.88 12.64
N THR A 121 -24.59 -6.71 11.66
CA THR A 121 -23.77 -6.98 10.47
C THR A 121 -24.00 -5.89 9.43
N GLN A 122 -22.97 -5.15 9.06
CA GLN A 122 -22.98 -4.31 7.88
C GLN A 122 -22.84 -5.18 6.63
N VAL A 123 -23.64 -4.90 5.61
CA VAL A 123 -23.62 -5.61 4.33
C VAL A 123 -23.41 -4.57 3.25
N ALA A 124 -22.23 -4.61 2.64
CA ALA A 124 -21.90 -3.77 1.50
C ALA A 124 -22.36 -4.42 0.21
N ARG A 125 -22.96 -3.62 -0.68
CA ARG A 125 -23.52 -4.12 -1.94
C ARG A 125 -22.66 -3.68 -3.12
N LEU A 126 -22.04 -4.64 -3.78
CA LEU A 126 -21.10 -4.43 -4.88
C LEU A 126 -21.79 -4.58 -6.23
N LEU A 127 -21.59 -3.60 -7.11
CA LEU A 127 -21.95 -3.70 -8.52
C LEU A 127 -20.78 -4.30 -9.29
N THR A 128 -20.88 -5.56 -9.70
CA THR A 128 -19.85 -6.20 -10.53
C THR A 128 -20.26 -6.16 -12.00
N MET A 129 -19.50 -5.46 -12.83
CA MET A 129 -19.74 -5.34 -14.26
C MET A 129 -18.71 -6.16 -15.03
N LEU A 130 -19.18 -7.15 -15.79
CA LEU A 130 -18.32 -7.96 -16.67
C LEU A 130 -18.23 -7.26 -18.03
N VAL A 131 -17.02 -6.90 -18.46
CA VAL A 131 -16.80 -6.09 -19.66
C VAL A 131 -15.88 -6.79 -20.66
N GLU A 132 -16.33 -6.86 -21.90
CA GLU A 132 -15.53 -7.37 -23.02
C GLU A 132 -15.44 -6.31 -24.12
N TYR A 133 -14.65 -6.56 -25.15
CA TYR A 133 -14.25 -5.53 -26.10
C TYR A 133 -14.68 -5.84 -27.53
N ASN A 134 -14.82 -4.77 -28.32
CA ASN A 134 -15.27 -4.88 -29.70
C ASN A 134 -14.19 -5.54 -30.59
N THR A 135 -14.49 -6.73 -31.09
CA THR A 135 -13.66 -7.49 -32.05
C THR A 135 -13.45 -6.81 -33.41
N GLN A 136 -14.13 -5.69 -33.68
CA GLN A 136 -14.04 -4.89 -34.90
C GLN A 136 -13.84 -3.40 -34.59
N ALA A 137 -13.26 -3.06 -33.43
CA ALA A 137 -12.95 -1.69 -33.05
C ALA A 137 -12.03 -0.98 -34.06
N ASN A 138 -11.01 -1.68 -34.54
CA ASN A 138 -9.97 -1.16 -35.42
C ASN A 138 -9.26 0.08 -34.85
N ASP A 139 -8.97 0.10 -33.56
CA ASP A 139 -8.27 1.21 -32.92
C ASP A 139 -6.81 1.25 -33.42
N ASP A 140 -6.40 2.37 -34.02
CA ASP A 140 -5.17 2.47 -34.82
C ASP A 140 -3.99 3.08 -34.05
N PHE A 141 -3.09 2.22 -33.55
CA PHE A 141 -1.85 2.65 -32.89
C PHE A 141 -0.66 2.83 -33.84
N THR A 142 -0.83 2.71 -35.16
CA THR A 142 0.30 2.77 -36.12
C THR A 142 1.00 4.14 -36.17
N GLY A 143 0.33 5.19 -35.68
CA GLY A 143 0.89 6.54 -35.53
C GLY A 143 1.70 6.77 -34.25
N VAL A 144 1.75 5.80 -33.33
CA VAL A 144 2.49 5.89 -32.06
C VAL A 144 3.50 4.74 -31.90
N MET A 145 4.36 4.89 -30.90
CA MET A 145 5.31 3.85 -30.50
C MET A 145 4.83 3.20 -29.21
N VAL A 146 5.02 1.89 -29.09
CA VAL A 146 4.68 1.08 -27.91
C VAL A 146 5.91 0.25 -27.48
N PRO A 147 6.03 -0.16 -26.22
CA PRO A 147 7.05 -1.12 -25.82
C PRO A 147 6.84 -2.46 -26.54
N GLU A 148 7.91 -3.15 -26.89
CA GLU A 148 7.85 -4.46 -27.58
C GLU A 148 7.19 -5.56 -26.74
N SER A 149 7.32 -5.50 -25.41
CA SER A 149 6.73 -6.46 -24.49
C SER A 149 6.52 -5.84 -23.11
N VAL A 150 5.75 -6.54 -22.26
CA VAL A 150 5.59 -6.18 -20.85
C VAL A 150 6.85 -6.55 -20.07
N ASN A 151 7.10 -7.86 -19.89
CA ASN A 151 8.16 -8.40 -19.03
C ASN A 151 9.51 -8.64 -19.72
N GLY A 152 9.62 -8.37 -21.03
CA GLY A 152 10.82 -8.62 -21.83
C GLY A 152 11.53 -7.34 -22.27
N SER A 153 11.93 -7.29 -23.54
CA SER A 153 12.48 -6.07 -24.16
C SER A 153 11.45 -4.95 -24.09
N ARG A 154 11.85 -3.83 -23.50
CA ARG A 154 11.08 -2.57 -23.44
C ARG A 154 11.47 -1.62 -24.58
N THR A 155 12.06 -2.12 -25.66
CA THR A 155 12.41 -1.30 -26.84
C THR A 155 11.13 -0.79 -27.50
N CYS A 156 11.11 0.49 -27.86
CA CYS A 156 9.95 1.08 -28.51
C CYS A 156 9.86 0.66 -29.99
N VAL A 157 8.72 0.10 -30.37
CA VAL A 157 8.37 -0.34 -31.73
C VAL A 157 7.08 0.36 -32.19
N PRO A 158 6.81 0.47 -33.51
CA PRO A 158 5.53 1.01 -33.98
C PRO A 158 4.35 0.18 -33.47
N GLY A 159 3.29 0.86 -33.02
CA GLY A 159 2.05 0.21 -32.60
C GLY A 159 1.31 -0.47 -33.76
N THR A 160 0.31 -1.26 -33.41
CA THR A 160 -0.52 -2.03 -34.35
C THR A 160 -2.00 -1.79 -34.12
N ILE A 161 -2.84 -2.08 -35.12
CA ILE A 161 -4.29 -1.96 -34.99
C ILE A 161 -4.81 -3.00 -33.98
N GLN A 162 -5.63 -2.57 -33.02
CA GLN A 162 -6.15 -3.40 -31.94
C GLN A 162 -7.67 -3.66 -32.06
N ASN A 163 -8.10 -4.82 -31.56
CA ASN A 163 -9.47 -5.30 -31.50
C ASN A 163 -9.63 -6.25 -30.31
N GLY A 164 -10.83 -6.36 -29.75
CA GLY A 164 -11.11 -7.33 -28.66
C GLY A 164 -10.26 -7.08 -27.41
N PRO A 165 -10.11 -8.09 -26.53
CA PRO A 165 -10.66 -9.45 -26.63
C PRO A 165 -12.13 -9.59 -26.22
N THR A 166 -12.74 -10.73 -26.58
CA THR A 166 -13.96 -11.22 -25.92
C THR A 166 -13.59 -12.13 -24.75
N ASN A 167 -14.54 -12.36 -23.84
CA ASN A 167 -14.32 -13.29 -22.74
C ASN A 167 -14.08 -14.74 -23.22
N ASN A 168 -13.58 -15.59 -22.32
CA ASN A 168 -13.27 -17.01 -22.51
C ASN A 168 -12.24 -17.30 -23.62
N THR A 169 -11.33 -16.35 -23.85
CA THR A 169 -10.24 -16.51 -24.83
C THR A 169 -8.90 -16.90 -24.21
N ILE A 170 -8.79 -16.84 -22.87
CA ILE A 170 -7.61 -17.23 -22.11
C ILE A 170 -7.24 -18.71 -22.39
N PRO A 171 -6.02 -19.00 -22.88
CA PRO A 171 -5.60 -20.36 -23.19
C PRO A 171 -5.66 -21.27 -21.97
N ASN A 172 -6.08 -22.52 -22.16
CA ASN A 172 -6.08 -23.50 -21.08
C ASN A 172 -4.62 -23.84 -20.66
N PRO A 173 -4.22 -23.55 -19.41
CA PRO A 173 -2.86 -23.81 -18.93
C PRO A 173 -2.48 -25.30 -18.96
N ALA A 174 -3.44 -26.22 -18.96
CA ALA A 174 -3.20 -27.66 -19.08
C ALA A 174 -2.67 -28.08 -20.47
N THR A 175 -2.77 -27.19 -21.47
CA THR A 175 -2.43 -27.49 -22.88
C THR A 175 -1.16 -26.80 -23.36
N VAL A 176 -0.56 -25.95 -22.52
CA VAL A 176 0.70 -25.26 -22.84
C VAL A 176 1.86 -26.26 -22.83
N GLY A 177 2.95 -25.91 -23.51
CA GLY A 177 4.06 -26.85 -23.78
C GLY A 177 4.87 -27.30 -22.56
N HIS A 178 4.64 -26.70 -21.39
CA HIS A 178 5.38 -26.89 -20.15
C HIS A 178 4.44 -27.03 -18.95
N PRO A 179 4.86 -27.67 -17.86
CA PRO A 179 4.01 -27.83 -16.68
C PRO A 179 3.56 -26.49 -16.10
N ASP A 180 2.26 -26.38 -15.83
CA ASP A 180 1.64 -25.31 -15.06
C ASP A 180 0.89 -25.93 -13.88
N ASN A 181 1.21 -25.51 -12.65
CA ASN A 181 0.56 -26.01 -11.43
C ASN A 181 -0.10 -24.91 -10.58
N ASN A 182 -0.21 -23.69 -11.10
CA ASN A 182 -0.63 -22.54 -10.29
C ASN A 182 -1.73 -21.70 -10.92
N SER A 183 -1.83 -21.61 -12.25
CA SER A 183 -2.75 -20.70 -12.92
C SER A 183 -4.23 -21.09 -12.72
N MET A 184 -5.04 -20.12 -12.30
CA MET A 184 -6.49 -20.30 -12.18
C MET A 184 -7.12 -20.32 -13.57
N TRP A 185 -7.97 -21.31 -13.85
CA TRP A 185 -8.66 -21.42 -15.14
C TRP A 185 -9.90 -22.29 -15.05
N VAL A 186 -10.99 -21.84 -15.69
CA VAL A 186 -12.22 -22.61 -15.91
C VAL A 186 -12.63 -22.51 -17.38
N PRO A 187 -13.42 -23.46 -17.91
CA PRO A 187 -13.83 -23.43 -19.31
C PRO A 187 -14.85 -22.32 -19.66
N ASP A 188 -15.48 -21.71 -18.66
CA ASP A 188 -16.48 -20.66 -18.86
C ASP A 188 -16.56 -19.70 -17.65
N PHE A 189 -15.94 -18.53 -17.77
CA PHE A 189 -16.01 -17.40 -16.83
C PHE A 189 -17.30 -16.60 -17.06
N ASN A 190 -18.44 -17.22 -16.82
CA ASN A 190 -19.75 -16.59 -16.99
C ASN A 190 -20.23 -15.83 -15.73
N GLN A 191 -21.37 -15.15 -15.83
CA GLN A 191 -22.01 -14.45 -14.71
C GLN A 191 -22.20 -15.33 -13.46
N GLU A 192 -22.55 -16.61 -13.63
CA GLU A 192 -22.76 -17.54 -12.52
C GLU A 192 -21.45 -17.86 -11.79
N HIS A 193 -20.33 -17.95 -12.51
CA HIS A 193 -19.00 -18.13 -11.93
C HIS A 193 -18.69 -17.02 -10.92
N TYR A 194 -18.77 -15.75 -11.32
CA TYR A 194 -18.49 -14.61 -10.45
C TYR A 194 -19.48 -14.50 -9.29
N ASN A 195 -20.78 -14.70 -9.55
CA ASN A 195 -21.79 -14.70 -8.49
C ASN A 195 -21.50 -15.76 -7.42
N LYS A 196 -21.17 -16.99 -7.83
CA LYS A 196 -20.78 -18.06 -6.90
C LYS A 196 -19.53 -17.68 -6.11
N MET A 197 -18.47 -17.25 -6.81
CA MET A 197 -17.16 -16.93 -6.23
C MET A 197 -17.22 -15.78 -5.22
N LEU A 198 -18.00 -14.72 -5.51
CA LEU A 198 -17.99 -13.49 -4.72
C LEU A 198 -19.08 -13.47 -3.65
N TYR A 199 -20.33 -13.84 -3.99
CA TYR A 199 -21.52 -13.45 -3.22
C TYR A 199 -22.28 -14.59 -2.56
N THR A 200 -21.88 -15.84 -2.77
CA THR A 200 -22.58 -17.00 -2.15
C THR A 200 -21.83 -17.57 -0.95
N SER A 201 -22.53 -18.34 -0.12
CA SER A 201 -21.91 -19.09 0.98
C SER A 201 -21.31 -20.42 0.54
N GLU A 202 -21.83 -21.05 -0.51
CA GLU A 202 -21.36 -22.35 -1.00
C GLU A 202 -20.17 -22.22 -1.95
N GLY A 203 -20.09 -21.15 -2.74
CA GLY A 203 -19.02 -20.93 -3.69
C GLY A 203 -19.12 -21.80 -4.94
N ILE A 204 -17.99 -21.93 -5.63
CA ILE A 204 -17.83 -22.84 -6.78
C ILE A 204 -17.62 -24.25 -6.23
N THR A 205 -18.57 -25.14 -6.50
CA THR A 205 -18.55 -26.53 -5.98
C THR A 205 -17.93 -27.52 -6.97
N GLU A 206 -17.85 -27.11 -8.23
CA GLU A 206 -17.15 -27.80 -9.29
C GLU A 206 -15.64 -27.65 -9.09
N ARG A 207 -14.90 -28.74 -9.29
CA ARG A 207 -13.43 -28.68 -9.19
C ARG A 207 -12.84 -27.98 -10.39
N VAL A 208 -11.95 -27.02 -10.11
CA VAL A 208 -11.20 -26.29 -11.12
C VAL A 208 -9.91 -27.04 -11.49
N ARG A 209 -9.32 -26.75 -12.66
CA ARG A 209 -8.08 -27.40 -13.12
C ARG A 209 -8.08 -28.94 -12.95
N PRO A 210 -9.01 -29.68 -13.59
CA PRO A 210 -9.16 -31.13 -13.43
C PRO A 210 -7.95 -31.95 -13.88
N ASP A 211 -7.02 -31.33 -14.61
CA ASP A 211 -5.70 -31.87 -14.96
C ASP A 211 -4.75 -31.99 -13.77
N LEU A 212 -4.96 -31.18 -12.71
CA LEU A 212 -4.16 -31.20 -11.50
C LEU A 212 -4.73 -32.18 -10.46
N THR A 213 -3.92 -32.47 -9.43
CA THR A 213 -4.35 -33.23 -8.26
C THR A 213 -4.49 -32.29 -7.06
N GLY A 214 -5.69 -32.21 -6.49
CA GLY A 214 -5.95 -31.37 -5.34
C GLY A 214 -5.27 -31.84 -4.06
N PRO A 215 -5.20 -30.98 -3.01
CA PRO A 215 -4.59 -31.34 -1.73
C PRO A 215 -5.23 -32.56 -1.05
N ASP A 216 -6.47 -32.89 -1.41
CA ASP A 216 -7.20 -34.07 -0.93
C ASP A 216 -6.92 -35.34 -1.76
N GLY A 217 -6.00 -35.28 -2.71
CA GLY A 217 -5.54 -36.39 -3.55
C GLY A 217 -6.47 -36.78 -4.70
N LYS A 218 -7.48 -35.97 -5.01
CA LYS A 218 -8.42 -36.22 -6.11
C LYS A 218 -8.13 -35.31 -7.32
N PRO A 219 -8.54 -35.71 -8.54
CA PRO A 219 -8.45 -34.84 -9.72
C PRO A 219 -9.20 -33.53 -9.53
N GLY A 220 -8.59 -32.43 -9.94
CA GLY A 220 -9.09 -31.07 -9.77
C GLY A 220 -8.91 -30.50 -8.37
N ILE A 221 -8.89 -29.18 -8.27
CA ILE A 221 -8.77 -28.42 -7.03
C ILE A 221 -10.17 -28.05 -6.53
N ASP A 222 -10.43 -28.33 -5.25
CA ASP A 222 -11.67 -27.96 -4.58
C ASP A 222 -11.51 -26.59 -3.92
N ILE A 223 -12.34 -25.64 -4.35
CA ILE A 223 -12.37 -24.26 -3.84
C ILE A 223 -13.72 -23.93 -3.19
N SER A 224 -14.54 -24.95 -2.89
CA SER A 224 -15.87 -24.78 -2.31
C SER A 224 -15.80 -24.03 -0.98
N GLY A 225 -16.71 -23.07 -0.78
CA GLY A 225 -16.84 -22.30 0.46
C GLY A 225 -15.79 -21.19 0.66
N TYR A 226 -14.74 -21.12 -0.17
CA TYR A 226 -13.82 -19.98 -0.19
C TYR A 226 -14.40 -18.92 -1.12
N THR A 227 -15.26 -18.06 -0.58
CA THR A 227 -15.87 -16.94 -1.30
C THR A 227 -15.51 -15.62 -0.64
N MET A 228 -15.52 -14.52 -1.40
CA MET A 228 -15.26 -13.19 -0.85
C MET A 228 -16.22 -12.86 0.31
N ARG A 229 -17.51 -13.17 0.13
CA ARG A 229 -18.54 -13.11 1.17
C ARG A 229 -18.13 -13.81 2.47
N ASN A 230 -17.73 -15.08 2.38
CA ASN A 230 -17.37 -15.88 3.55
C ASN A 230 -16.09 -15.37 4.22
N MET A 231 -15.14 -14.87 3.42
CA MET A 231 -13.90 -14.29 3.92
C MET A 231 -14.17 -13.06 4.80
N TYR A 232 -14.96 -12.09 4.30
CA TYR A 232 -15.30 -10.90 5.07
C TYR A 232 -16.17 -11.22 6.30
N LEU A 233 -17.06 -12.22 6.22
CA LEU A 233 -17.77 -12.71 7.41
C LEU A 233 -16.81 -13.27 8.46
N GLU A 234 -15.82 -14.09 8.05
CA GLU A 234 -14.89 -14.73 8.97
C GLU A 234 -13.97 -13.69 9.62
N MET A 235 -13.32 -12.83 8.82
CA MET A 235 -12.41 -11.78 9.30
C MET A 235 -13.09 -10.78 10.26
N SER A 236 -14.34 -10.43 9.96
CA SER A 236 -15.12 -9.48 10.76
C SER A 236 -15.85 -10.10 11.94
N LYS A 237 -15.79 -11.43 12.10
CA LYS A 237 -16.57 -12.17 13.12
C LYS A 237 -18.07 -11.93 12.98
N GLY A 238 -18.52 -11.82 11.73
CA GLY A 238 -19.91 -11.61 11.36
C GLY A 238 -20.40 -10.16 11.50
N THR A 239 -19.53 -9.18 11.75
CA THR A 239 -19.96 -7.76 11.80
C THR A 239 -19.95 -7.10 10.42
N TYR A 240 -19.37 -7.73 9.40
CA TYR A 240 -19.24 -7.19 8.06
C TYR A 240 -19.30 -8.30 7.00
N THR A 241 -19.90 -8.05 5.84
CA THR A 241 -19.81 -8.92 4.67
C THR A 241 -20.16 -8.15 3.39
N VAL A 242 -19.98 -8.81 2.26
CA VAL A 242 -20.32 -8.29 0.94
C VAL A 242 -21.46 -9.10 0.32
N GLU A 243 -22.30 -8.43 -0.45
CA GLU A 243 -23.30 -9.00 -1.35
C GLU A 243 -23.29 -8.24 -2.68
N GLY A 244 -23.96 -8.76 -3.70
CA GLY A 244 -23.95 -8.15 -5.02
C GLY A 244 -24.46 -9.09 -6.10
N GLU A 245 -24.40 -8.62 -7.34
CA GLU A 245 -24.67 -9.41 -8.52
C GLU A 245 -23.75 -8.96 -9.67
N ALA A 246 -23.11 -9.93 -10.32
CA ALA A 246 -22.39 -9.69 -11.57
C ALA A 246 -23.37 -9.45 -12.71
N THR A 247 -23.07 -8.53 -13.63
CA THR A 247 -23.83 -8.37 -14.88
C THR A 247 -23.54 -9.54 -15.83
N PRO A 248 -24.37 -9.77 -16.87
CA PRO A 248 -23.89 -10.43 -18.08
C PRO A 248 -22.67 -9.68 -18.66
N TRP A 249 -21.90 -10.35 -19.53
CA TRP A 249 -20.82 -9.68 -20.28
C TRP A 249 -21.38 -8.57 -21.16
N ILE A 250 -20.80 -7.38 -21.04
CA ILE A 250 -21.18 -6.16 -21.76
C ILE A 250 -20.04 -5.80 -22.71
N THR A 251 -20.34 -5.71 -24.00
CA THR A 251 -19.34 -5.30 -24.99
C THR A 251 -19.17 -3.78 -25.02
N LEU A 252 -17.95 -3.32 -24.77
CA LEU A 252 -17.52 -1.93 -24.88
C LEU A 252 -17.22 -1.56 -26.35
N PRO A 253 -17.33 -0.28 -26.74
CA PRO A 253 -17.22 0.13 -28.14
C PRO A 253 -15.83 -0.06 -28.76
N HIS A 254 -14.77 -0.06 -27.95
CA HIS A 254 -13.38 -0.11 -28.38
C HIS A 254 -12.68 -1.43 -28.00
N SER A 255 -11.44 -1.59 -28.46
CA SER A 255 -10.50 -2.64 -28.01
C SER A 255 -9.99 -2.35 -26.58
N GLU A 256 -9.47 -3.36 -25.90
CA GLU A 256 -8.82 -3.16 -24.59
C GLU A 256 -7.67 -2.14 -24.66
N GLY A 257 -6.86 -2.22 -25.72
CA GLY A 257 -5.76 -1.31 -25.98
C GLY A 257 -6.18 0.16 -26.01
N TRP A 258 -7.40 0.47 -26.49
CA TRP A 258 -7.91 1.84 -26.47
C TRP A 258 -7.94 2.45 -25.07
N TYR A 259 -8.25 1.61 -24.07
CA TYR A 259 -8.34 2.02 -22.68
C TYR A 259 -6.97 2.00 -22.00
N ALA A 260 -6.11 1.02 -22.28
CA ALA A 260 -4.95 0.77 -21.41
C ALA A 260 -3.61 0.49 -22.10
N ALA A 261 -3.45 0.74 -23.41
CA ALA A 261 -2.15 0.55 -24.05
C ALA A 261 -1.01 1.35 -23.39
N SER A 262 0.13 0.68 -23.13
CA SER A 262 1.36 1.38 -22.79
C SER A 262 1.94 2.05 -24.03
N ARG A 263 2.25 3.35 -23.95
CA ARG A 263 2.85 4.11 -25.07
C ARG A 263 4.24 4.61 -24.70
N CYS A 264 5.12 4.61 -25.70
CA CYS A 264 6.42 5.26 -25.58
C CYS A 264 6.31 6.78 -25.78
N PHE A 265 7.25 7.52 -25.21
CA PHE A 265 7.41 8.97 -25.39
C PHE A 265 8.85 9.31 -25.79
N LYS A 266 9.09 10.56 -26.19
CA LYS A 266 10.44 11.04 -26.52
C LYS A 266 11.11 11.64 -25.29
N ASP A 267 12.33 11.22 -24.99
CA ASP A 267 13.18 11.85 -23.98
C ASP A 267 13.72 13.22 -24.45
N ALA A 268 14.53 13.88 -23.59
CA ALA A 268 15.10 15.20 -23.88
C ALA A 268 16.01 15.21 -25.12
N GLU A 269 16.59 14.07 -25.47
CA GLU A 269 17.41 13.86 -26.66
C GLU A 269 16.58 13.50 -27.91
N GLY A 270 15.25 13.42 -27.76
CA GLY A 270 14.31 13.11 -28.83
C GLY A 270 14.23 11.62 -29.20
N LYS A 271 14.78 10.73 -28.36
CA LYS A 271 14.76 9.27 -28.53
C LYS A 271 13.50 8.69 -27.89
N TRP A 272 12.91 7.69 -28.55
CA TRP A 272 11.80 6.94 -27.99
C TRP A 272 12.24 6.07 -26.81
N VAL A 273 11.54 6.24 -25.70
CA VAL A 273 11.71 5.47 -24.47
C VAL A 273 10.35 5.01 -23.98
N ALA A 274 10.31 3.79 -23.44
CA ALA A 274 9.14 3.26 -22.77
C ALA A 274 9.03 3.91 -21.38
N GLY A 275 7.81 4.20 -20.93
CA GLY A 275 7.59 4.62 -19.55
C GLY A 275 7.56 3.42 -18.59
N ALA A 276 6.80 3.54 -17.50
CA ALA A 276 6.70 2.49 -16.49
C ALA A 276 6.06 1.21 -17.09
N ILE A 277 6.30 0.07 -16.46
CA ILE A 277 5.73 -1.20 -16.94
C ILE A 277 4.20 -1.21 -16.72
N GLN A 278 3.74 -0.49 -15.70
CA GLN A 278 2.35 -0.25 -15.30
C GLN A 278 1.63 0.80 -16.15
N ASP A 279 2.29 1.41 -17.14
CA ASP A 279 1.69 2.47 -17.94
C ASP A 279 0.42 2.00 -18.65
N GLN A 280 -0.65 2.77 -18.48
CA GLN A 280 -1.96 2.56 -19.11
C GLN A 280 -2.44 3.83 -19.82
N ASN A 281 -1.62 4.37 -20.73
CA ASN A 281 -1.90 5.64 -21.37
C ASN A 281 -3.10 5.59 -22.34
N GLY A 282 -3.55 4.40 -22.74
CA GLY A 282 -4.61 4.20 -23.71
C GLY A 282 -4.26 4.74 -25.10
N HIS A 283 -5.25 4.84 -25.97
CA HIS A 283 -5.11 5.46 -27.29
C HIS A 283 -4.89 6.99 -27.19
N PRO A 284 -4.16 7.64 -28.12
CA PRO A 284 -4.02 9.11 -28.15
C PRO A 284 -5.34 9.89 -28.07
N ASP A 285 -6.40 9.35 -28.68
CA ASP A 285 -7.73 9.95 -28.67
C ASP A 285 -8.55 9.60 -27.40
N ASN A 286 -7.99 8.79 -26.50
CA ASN A 286 -8.51 8.52 -25.16
C ASN A 286 -7.54 9.05 -24.09
N PRO A 287 -7.56 10.36 -23.78
CA PRO A 287 -6.69 10.93 -22.75
C PRO A 287 -7.04 10.50 -21.32
N LEU A 288 -8.19 9.85 -21.10
CA LEU A 288 -8.65 9.39 -19.79
C LEU A 288 -8.19 7.97 -19.44
N GLY A 289 -7.66 7.23 -20.43
CA GLY A 289 -7.16 5.87 -20.24
C GLY A 289 -8.25 4.94 -19.66
N PRO A 290 -7.93 4.15 -18.61
CA PRO A 290 -8.88 3.22 -17.99
C PRO A 290 -10.11 3.89 -17.34
N GLN A 291 -10.06 5.18 -16.98
CA GLN A 291 -11.26 5.86 -16.45
C GLN A 291 -12.40 5.89 -17.49
N GLN A 292 -12.06 6.01 -18.78
CA GLN A 292 -13.05 5.95 -19.86
C GLN A 292 -13.74 4.59 -19.93
N MET A 293 -13.05 3.50 -19.56
CA MET A 293 -13.64 2.16 -19.54
C MET A 293 -14.78 2.10 -18.50
N ALA A 294 -14.58 2.65 -17.30
CA ALA A 294 -15.61 2.69 -16.27
C ALA A 294 -16.85 3.50 -16.73
N MET A 295 -16.62 4.63 -17.42
CA MET A 295 -17.69 5.44 -18.00
C MET A 295 -18.45 4.67 -19.09
N ASP A 296 -17.74 4.07 -20.04
CA ASP A 296 -18.32 3.33 -21.17
C ASP A 296 -19.09 2.09 -20.70
N ALA A 297 -18.60 1.42 -19.66
CA ALA A 297 -19.26 0.27 -19.05
C ALA A 297 -20.63 0.66 -18.48
N VAL A 298 -20.68 1.74 -17.70
CA VAL A 298 -21.92 2.27 -17.12
C VAL A 298 -22.89 2.77 -18.20
N ASP A 299 -22.39 3.46 -19.22
CA ASP A 299 -23.20 3.90 -20.36
C ASP A 299 -23.82 2.70 -21.08
N ALA A 300 -23.03 1.65 -21.33
CA ALA A 300 -23.48 0.44 -21.98
C ALA A 300 -24.53 -0.31 -21.13
N LEU A 301 -24.32 -0.43 -19.81
CA LEU A 301 -25.30 -1.02 -18.89
C LEU A 301 -26.59 -0.21 -18.85
N ALA A 302 -26.51 1.12 -18.72
CA ALA A 302 -27.68 1.99 -18.70
C ALA A 302 -28.47 1.95 -20.03
N ALA A 303 -27.78 1.86 -21.17
CA ALA A 303 -28.40 1.75 -22.48
C ALA A 303 -29.09 0.39 -22.69
N GLN A 304 -28.45 -0.72 -22.28
CA GLN A 304 -28.99 -2.07 -22.43
C GLN A 304 -30.10 -2.36 -21.41
N HIS A 305 -30.00 -1.76 -20.21
CA HIS A 305 -30.92 -1.96 -19.10
C HIS A 305 -31.40 -0.62 -18.51
N PRO A 306 -32.30 0.12 -19.20
CA PRO A 306 -32.77 1.43 -18.72
C PRO A 306 -33.50 1.45 -17.37
N ASN A 307 -33.92 0.28 -16.88
CA ASN A 307 -34.57 0.11 -15.58
C ASN A 307 -33.65 -0.56 -14.54
N PHE A 308 -32.33 -0.56 -14.77
CA PHE A 308 -31.37 -1.10 -13.81
C PHE A 308 -31.52 -0.36 -12.45
N PRO A 309 -31.57 -1.08 -11.32
CA PRO A 309 -31.84 -0.49 -10.01
C PRO A 309 -30.58 0.15 -9.43
N TRP A 310 -30.09 1.23 -10.03
CA TRP A 310 -28.84 1.90 -9.59
C TRP A 310 -28.86 2.33 -8.12
N ALA A 311 -30.02 2.77 -7.62
CA ALA A 311 -30.19 3.18 -6.21
C ALA A 311 -30.07 2.03 -5.20
N ASP A 312 -30.05 0.76 -5.64
CA ASP A 312 -29.75 -0.37 -4.77
C ASP A 312 -28.25 -0.46 -4.41
N TYR A 313 -27.40 0.32 -5.07
CA TYR A 313 -25.94 0.34 -4.91
C TYR A 313 -25.42 1.70 -4.41
N ASP A 314 -26.29 2.54 -3.85
CA ASP A 314 -25.98 3.82 -3.18
C ASP A 314 -26.65 3.76 -1.79
N ILE A 315 -25.93 3.19 -0.83
CA ILE A 315 -26.37 2.90 0.53
C ILE A 315 -25.39 3.48 1.57
N GLU A 316 -24.10 3.59 1.23
CA GLU A 316 -23.02 3.94 2.16
C GLU A 316 -22.39 5.30 1.82
N ASP A 317 -22.62 6.31 2.67
CA ASP A 317 -21.85 7.54 2.66
C ASP A 317 -20.50 7.34 3.34
N GLN A 318 -19.57 6.70 2.63
CA GLN A 318 -18.21 6.49 3.11
C GLN A 318 -17.46 7.80 3.39
N GLY A 319 -17.90 8.93 2.83
CA GLY A 319 -17.26 10.24 3.00
C GLY A 319 -17.79 11.03 4.21
N ASP A 320 -18.97 10.69 4.73
CA ASP A 320 -19.80 11.60 5.55
C ASP A 320 -19.95 12.95 4.84
N ARG A 321 -20.41 12.88 3.59
CA ARG A 321 -20.43 13.95 2.59
C ARG A 321 -21.32 15.12 3.02
N ASP A 322 -22.36 14.86 3.81
CA ASP A 322 -23.21 15.90 4.39
C ASP A 322 -22.82 16.32 5.82
N GLY A 323 -21.90 15.58 6.45
CA GLY A 323 -21.26 15.90 7.72
C GLY A 323 -22.13 15.66 8.95
N ASP A 324 -23.13 14.79 8.85
CA ASP A 324 -24.06 14.47 9.93
C ASP A 324 -23.57 13.30 10.82
N GLY A 325 -22.55 12.56 10.37
CA GLY A 325 -21.91 11.43 11.05
C GLY A 325 -22.57 10.07 10.80
N ASN A 326 -23.49 9.96 9.84
CA ASN A 326 -24.17 8.73 9.46
C ASN A 326 -23.64 8.14 8.14
N TYR A 327 -22.67 7.24 8.25
CA TYR A 327 -22.04 6.55 7.11
C TYR A 327 -22.91 5.49 6.42
N TYR A 328 -24.17 5.32 6.83
CA TYR A 328 -25.08 4.31 6.28
C TYR A 328 -26.35 4.99 5.75
N GLU A 329 -26.13 5.93 4.84
CA GLU A 329 -27.15 6.55 4.01
C GLU A 329 -26.63 6.82 2.58
N PRO A 330 -27.54 7.00 1.60
CA PRO A 330 -27.16 7.31 0.23
C PRO A 330 -26.54 8.70 0.11
N ASP A 331 -25.45 8.83 -0.65
CA ASP A 331 -24.75 10.10 -0.89
C ASP A 331 -24.86 10.57 -2.36
N GLY A 332 -25.49 9.77 -3.22
CA GLY A 332 -25.65 10.02 -4.64
C GLY A 332 -24.53 9.43 -5.52
N VAL A 333 -23.66 8.59 -4.95
CA VAL A 333 -22.58 7.87 -5.64
C VAL A 333 -22.77 6.37 -5.45
N ILE A 334 -22.46 5.58 -6.48
CA ILE A 334 -22.42 4.11 -6.34
C ILE A 334 -21.30 3.72 -5.37
N ASP A 335 -21.66 3.00 -4.30
CA ASP A 335 -20.79 2.68 -3.17
C ASP A 335 -19.53 1.92 -3.62
N HIS A 336 -19.73 0.87 -4.42
CA HIS A 336 -18.69 -0.10 -4.76
C HIS A 336 -18.86 -0.61 -6.20
N LEU A 337 -18.11 -0.03 -7.16
CA LEU A 337 -18.06 -0.50 -8.54
C LEU A 337 -16.87 -1.43 -8.78
N VAL A 338 -17.15 -2.66 -9.22
CA VAL A 338 -16.14 -3.65 -9.59
C VAL A 338 -16.27 -3.95 -11.09
N LEU A 339 -15.20 -3.79 -11.84
CA LEU A 339 -15.10 -4.12 -13.26
C LEU A 339 -14.28 -5.40 -13.39
N VAL A 340 -14.78 -6.34 -14.19
CA VAL A 340 -14.01 -7.52 -14.60
C VAL A 340 -13.83 -7.45 -16.11
N HIS A 341 -12.59 -7.30 -16.57
CA HIS A 341 -12.31 -7.23 -18.00
C HIS A 341 -11.98 -8.59 -18.59
N ALA A 342 -12.35 -8.79 -19.86
CA ALA A 342 -11.94 -9.96 -20.63
C ALA A 342 -10.42 -9.95 -20.84
N GLY A 343 -9.79 -11.12 -20.79
CA GLY A 343 -8.34 -11.27 -20.95
C GLY A 343 -7.55 -11.36 -19.64
N GLU A 344 -6.23 -11.53 -19.77
CA GLU A 344 -5.29 -11.66 -18.64
C GLU A 344 -4.76 -10.29 -18.19
N ASP A 345 -4.33 -10.20 -16.93
CA ASP A 345 -3.72 -8.98 -16.39
C ASP A 345 -2.40 -8.63 -17.09
N LYS A 346 -2.20 -7.36 -17.42
CA LYS A 346 -0.90 -6.84 -17.86
C LYS A 346 0.19 -7.15 -16.84
N SER A 347 -0.13 -7.10 -15.55
CA SER A 347 0.80 -7.36 -14.46
C SER A 347 1.41 -8.78 -14.55
N GLY A 348 0.59 -9.76 -14.92
CA GLY A 348 0.96 -11.14 -15.26
C GLY A 348 1.60 -11.33 -16.64
N GLY A 349 1.76 -10.26 -17.42
CA GLY A 349 2.32 -10.26 -18.78
C GLY A 349 1.32 -9.89 -19.88
N GLY A 350 0.03 -9.80 -19.56
CA GLY A 350 -1.05 -9.33 -20.45
C GLY A 350 -1.60 -10.36 -21.44
N GLY A 351 -1.26 -11.64 -21.29
CA GLY A 351 -1.75 -12.69 -22.18
C GLY A 351 -1.50 -12.42 -23.67
N ALA A 352 -2.55 -12.55 -24.49
CA ALA A 352 -2.47 -12.33 -25.93
C ALA A 352 -2.36 -10.84 -26.30
N GLU A 353 -2.86 -9.96 -25.43
CA GLU A 353 -2.93 -8.52 -25.61
C GLU A 353 -1.62 -7.81 -25.17
N GLY A 354 -0.86 -8.41 -24.25
CA GLY A 354 0.45 -7.94 -23.82
C GLY A 354 0.44 -6.49 -23.34
N ILE A 355 1.19 -5.62 -24.03
CA ILE A 355 1.27 -4.18 -23.67
C ILE A 355 -0.04 -3.41 -23.86
N TYR A 356 -1.02 -4.02 -24.55
CA TYR A 356 -2.35 -3.45 -24.77
C TYR A 356 -3.35 -3.83 -23.67
N ALA A 357 -3.02 -4.80 -22.82
CA ALA A 357 -3.89 -5.25 -21.73
C ALA A 357 -4.08 -4.19 -20.64
N ILE A 358 -5.12 -4.31 -19.84
CA ILE A 358 -5.28 -3.54 -18.61
C ILE A 358 -4.34 -4.08 -17.54
N TRP A 359 -3.76 -3.17 -16.76
CA TRP A 359 -3.10 -3.53 -15.50
C TRP A 359 -4.14 -3.34 -14.40
N ALA A 360 -4.46 -4.39 -13.64
CA ALA A 360 -5.48 -4.34 -12.60
C ALA A 360 -5.21 -3.22 -11.57
N HIS A 361 -6.26 -2.56 -11.09
CA HIS A 361 -6.09 -1.42 -10.17
C HIS A 361 -7.40 -1.05 -9.47
N SER A 362 -7.27 -0.34 -8.36
CA SER A 362 -8.32 0.47 -7.75
C SER A 362 -8.09 1.94 -8.09
N SER A 363 -9.12 2.70 -8.46
CA SER A 363 -8.98 4.11 -8.86
C SER A 363 -10.30 4.85 -8.70
N ALA A 364 -10.33 6.11 -9.09
CA ALA A 364 -11.55 6.89 -9.20
C ALA A 364 -11.66 7.58 -10.56
N VAL A 365 -12.88 7.83 -11.01
CA VAL A 365 -13.16 8.77 -12.09
C VAL A 365 -13.04 10.19 -11.54
N ALA A 366 -12.08 10.96 -12.03
CA ALA A 366 -11.83 12.33 -11.56
C ALA A 366 -13.08 13.22 -11.72
N GLY A 367 -13.57 13.78 -10.60
CA GLY A 367 -14.80 14.59 -10.56
C GLY A 367 -16.11 13.81 -10.68
N GLY A 368 -16.02 12.48 -10.83
CA GLY A 368 -17.13 11.56 -11.00
C GLY A 368 -17.79 11.61 -12.38
N TYR A 369 -18.53 10.56 -12.70
CA TYR A 369 -19.30 10.46 -13.94
C TYR A 369 -20.78 10.25 -13.64
N SER A 370 -21.65 11.02 -14.31
CA SER A 370 -23.10 10.95 -14.09
C SER A 370 -23.70 9.80 -14.90
N ILE A 371 -24.42 8.92 -14.23
CA ILE A 371 -25.01 7.73 -14.84
C ILE A 371 -26.20 8.18 -15.71
N PRO A 372 -26.21 7.89 -17.02
CA PRO A 372 -27.28 8.34 -17.92
C PRO A 372 -28.68 7.94 -17.43
N GLY A 373 -29.60 8.90 -17.43
CA GLY A 373 -30.99 8.67 -17.03
C GLY A 373 -31.24 8.63 -15.52
N THR A 374 -30.22 8.90 -14.70
CA THR A 374 -30.34 8.97 -13.23
C THR A 374 -29.76 10.28 -12.66
N ASN A 375 -29.91 10.50 -11.36
CA ASN A 375 -29.22 11.57 -10.63
C ASN A 375 -27.94 11.07 -9.91
N LEU A 376 -27.58 9.81 -10.10
CA LEU A 376 -26.46 9.15 -9.42
C LEU A 376 -25.17 9.29 -10.22
N LYS A 377 -24.04 9.11 -9.53
CA LYS A 377 -22.70 9.12 -10.12
C LYS A 377 -21.94 7.84 -9.81
N ILE A 378 -20.93 7.55 -10.64
CA ILE A 378 -19.81 6.69 -10.25
C ILE A 378 -18.60 7.57 -9.92
N SER A 379 -17.75 7.07 -9.03
CA SER A 379 -16.43 7.63 -8.78
C SER A 379 -15.40 6.53 -8.65
N ASN A 380 -15.32 5.90 -7.48
CA ASN A 380 -14.38 4.84 -7.20
C ASN A 380 -14.73 3.60 -8.02
N TYR A 381 -13.71 2.92 -8.55
CA TYR A 381 -13.86 1.63 -9.23
C TYR A 381 -12.66 0.75 -8.97
N ILE A 382 -12.91 -0.55 -8.94
CA ILE A 382 -11.91 -1.61 -8.95
C ILE A 382 -11.95 -2.26 -10.34
N VAL A 383 -10.82 -2.60 -10.94
CA VAL A 383 -10.76 -3.39 -12.17
C VAL A 383 -9.83 -4.58 -12.04
N GLN A 384 -10.32 -5.76 -12.45
CA GLN A 384 -9.62 -7.05 -12.34
C GLN A 384 -9.76 -7.89 -13.63
N PRO A 385 -8.78 -8.75 -13.97
CA PRO A 385 -8.83 -9.60 -15.15
C PRO A 385 -9.81 -10.76 -14.98
N GLU A 386 -10.16 -11.39 -16.10
CA GLU A 386 -11.15 -12.46 -16.21
C GLU A 386 -10.81 -13.69 -15.35
N ASP A 387 -9.53 -14.03 -15.21
CA ASP A 387 -9.06 -15.22 -14.49
C ASP A 387 -8.77 -14.98 -13.00
N SER A 388 -9.19 -13.84 -12.45
CA SER A 388 -9.03 -13.50 -11.04
C SER A 388 -9.74 -14.47 -10.10
N GLY A 389 -9.05 -14.84 -9.01
CA GLY A 389 -9.63 -15.56 -7.88
C GLY A 389 -10.12 -14.63 -6.77
N VAL A 390 -10.73 -15.22 -5.74
CA VAL A 390 -11.28 -14.50 -4.57
C VAL A 390 -10.28 -13.55 -3.92
N GLY A 391 -9.01 -13.93 -3.89
CA GLY A 391 -8.00 -13.22 -3.15
C GLY A 391 -7.74 -11.79 -3.61
N VAL A 392 -7.70 -11.53 -4.93
CA VAL A 392 -7.48 -10.16 -5.40
C VAL A 392 -8.75 -9.32 -5.30
N PHE A 393 -9.94 -9.86 -5.60
CA PHE A 393 -11.19 -9.14 -5.29
C PHE A 393 -11.28 -8.75 -3.81
N ALA A 394 -10.86 -9.63 -2.91
CA ALA A 394 -10.83 -9.34 -1.49
C ALA A 394 -9.78 -8.29 -1.11
N HIS A 395 -8.59 -8.31 -1.73
CA HIS A 395 -7.52 -7.33 -1.54
C HIS A 395 -7.94 -5.93 -1.97
N GLU A 396 -8.42 -5.78 -3.20
CA GLU A 396 -8.85 -4.48 -3.74
C GLU A 396 -10.01 -3.88 -2.94
N TYR A 397 -10.95 -4.73 -2.52
CA TYR A 397 -12.02 -4.27 -1.66
C TYR A 397 -11.49 -3.79 -0.29
N GLY A 398 -10.36 -4.32 0.17
CA GLY A 398 -9.64 -3.78 1.33
C GLY A 398 -9.20 -2.32 1.13
N HIS A 399 -8.77 -1.94 -0.08
CA HIS A 399 -8.46 -0.55 -0.41
C HIS A 399 -9.69 0.34 -0.41
N ASP A 400 -10.83 -0.19 -0.84
CA ASP A 400 -12.09 0.55 -0.80
C ASP A 400 -12.49 0.87 0.66
N LEU A 401 -12.21 -0.05 1.58
CA LEU A 401 -12.34 0.17 3.03
C LEU A 401 -11.26 1.10 3.62
N GLY A 402 -10.28 1.54 2.82
CA GLY A 402 -9.23 2.49 3.19
C GLY A 402 -7.92 1.87 3.68
N LEU A 403 -7.77 0.54 3.58
CA LEU A 403 -6.51 -0.11 3.94
C LEU A 403 -5.41 0.16 2.91
N PRO A 404 -4.15 0.33 3.34
CA PRO A 404 -3.01 0.50 2.44
C PRO A 404 -2.50 -0.86 1.93
N ASP A 405 -1.67 -0.83 0.91
CA ASP A 405 -0.77 -1.95 0.63
C ASP A 405 0.28 -2.10 1.71
N LEU A 406 0.51 -3.36 2.11
CA LEU A 406 1.52 -3.72 3.10
C LEU A 406 2.78 -4.33 2.47
N TYR A 407 2.81 -4.56 1.15
CA TYR A 407 4.07 -4.80 0.42
C TYR A 407 4.87 -3.51 0.21
N ASP A 408 6.14 -3.63 -0.19
CA ASP A 408 6.93 -2.45 -0.56
C ASP A 408 6.48 -1.97 -1.95
N THR A 409 5.58 -1.00 -1.95
CA THR A 409 5.03 -0.41 -3.16
C THR A 409 6.01 0.48 -3.92
N SER A 410 7.23 0.71 -3.43
CA SER A 410 8.26 1.36 -4.24
C SER A 410 8.87 0.40 -5.25
N GLY A 411 8.71 -0.92 -5.12
CA GLY A 411 9.43 -1.90 -5.94
C GLY A 411 10.95 -1.90 -5.71
N ALA A 412 11.41 -1.31 -4.60
CA ALA A 412 12.83 -1.20 -4.23
C ALA A 412 13.26 -2.19 -3.13
N GLY A 413 12.35 -3.02 -2.61
CA GLY A 413 12.60 -4.02 -1.58
C GLY A 413 11.36 -4.87 -1.33
N GLU A 414 11.38 -5.66 -0.25
CA GLU A 414 10.30 -6.56 0.15
C GLU A 414 9.97 -6.42 1.65
N SER A 415 8.71 -6.16 2.01
CA SER A 415 8.35 -5.82 3.41
C SER A 415 8.38 -6.99 4.39
N GLY A 416 8.62 -8.22 3.93
CA GLY A 416 8.59 -9.45 4.74
C GLY A 416 7.20 -9.78 5.33
N VAL A 417 6.16 -9.04 4.94
CA VAL A 417 4.76 -9.33 5.30
C VAL A 417 4.25 -10.48 4.43
N ASP A 418 4.41 -10.37 3.12
CA ASP A 418 4.10 -11.41 2.13
C ASP A 418 2.77 -12.14 2.39
N PHE A 419 2.79 -13.47 2.47
CA PHE A 419 1.59 -14.28 2.65
C PHE A 419 0.99 -14.22 4.05
N TRP A 420 1.55 -13.44 4.98
CA TRP A 420 0.93 -13.25 6.29
C TRP A 420 -0.28 -12.32 6.25
N ASP A 421 -0.41 -11.45 5.24
CA ASP A 421 -1.50 -10.47 5.19
C ASP A 421 -2.19 -10.42 3.83
N LEU A 422 -3.52 -10.31 3.84
CA LEU A 422 -4.33 -10.07 2.65
C LEU A 422 -3.86 -8.83 1.88
N MET A 423 -3.49 -7.75 2.58
CA MET A 423 -3.00 -6.51 1.97
C MET A 423 -1.54 -6.62 1.48
N SER A 424 -1.01 -7.84 1.38
CA SER A 424 0.27 -8.18 0.77
C SER A 424 0.11 -9.42 -0.12
N SER A 425 1.11 -10.31 -0.21
CA SER A 425 1.00 -11.54 -1.01
C SER A 425 -0.06 -12.52 -0.48
N GLY A 426 -0.68 -12.28 0.68
CA GLY A 426 -1.75 -13.12 1.21
C GLY A 426 -2.97 -13.22 0.32
N SER A 427 -3.21 -12.24 -0.57
CA SER A 427 -4.22 -12.34 -1.64
C SER A 427 -3.93 -13.45 -2.65
N HIS A 428 -2.67 -13.86 -2.80
CA HIS A 428 -2.24 -14.81 -3.82
C HIS A 428 -2.20 -16.27 -3.33
N SER A 429 -2.47 -16.53 -2.04
CA SER A 429 -2.36 -17.88 -1.51
C SER A 429 -3.44 -18.83 -2.01
N GLY A 430 -3.10 -20.12 -2.01
CA GLY A 430 -4.05 -21.19 -2.23
C GLY A 430 -3.45 -22.37 -2.98
N PRO A 431 -4.15 -23.52 -2.96
CA PRO A 431 -3.73 -24.69 -3.73
C PRO A 431 -3.69 -24.42 -5.23
N ILE A 432 -4.51 -23.48 -5.70
CA ILE A 432 -4.39 -22.79 -6.99
C ILE A 432 -4.38 -21.26 -6.72
N PHE A 433 -3.78 -20.48 -7.60
CA PHE A 433 -3.58 -19.04 -7.42
C PHE A 433 -4.87 -18.31 -6.99
N GLN A 434 -4.77 -17.44 -5.98
CA GLN A 434 -5.84 -16.60 -5.41
C GLN A 434 -7.10 -17.31 -4.90
N SER A 435 -7.13 -18.65 -4.87
CA SER A 435 -8.33 -19.41 -4.46
C SER A 435 -8.61 -19.41 -2.97
N MET A 436 -7.58 -19.23 -2.13
CA MET A 436 -7.68 -19.33 -0.68
C MET A 436 -6.80 -18.27 -0.04
N PRO A 437 -7.20 -16.98 -0.12
CA PRO A 437 -6.43 -15.89 0.43
C PRO A 437 -6.30 -16.00 1.96
N THR A 438 -5.16 -15.57 2.50
CA THR A 438 -4.97 -15.48 3.95
C THR A 438 -5.69 -14.27 4.53
N HIS A 439 -5.86 -14.24 5.85
CA HIS A 439 -6.50 -13.11 6.49
C HIS A 439 -5.65 -11.85 6.51
N MET A 440 -6.35 -10.70 6.51
CA MET A 440 -5.85 -9.45 7.07
C MET A 440 -5.24 -9.67 8.46
N GLY A 441 -4.18 -8.94 8.77
CA GLY A 441 -3.47 -8.94 10.03
C GLY A 441 -4.26 -8.28 11.15
N LEU A 442 -3.68 -8.28 12.35
CA LEU A 442 -4.33 -7.73 13.53
C LEU A 442 -4.55 -6.21 13.43
N TRP A 443 -3.64 -5.47 12.79
CA TRP A 443 -3.77 -4.02 12.67
C TRP A 443 -4.96 -3.64 11.79
N ASP A 444 -5.09 -4.24 10.61
CA ASP A 444 -6.18 -3.96 9.66
C ASP A 444 -7.53 -4.23 10.29
N LYS A 445 -7.69 -5.42 10.88
CA LYS A 445 -8.91 -5.79 11.61
C LYS A 445 -9.18 -4.86 12.78
N TRP A 446 -8.15 -4.43 13.51
CA TRP A 446 -8.34 -3.52 14.64
C TRP A 446 -8.80 -2.13 14.19
N VAL A 447 -8.14 -1.52 13.20
CA VAL A 447 -8.50 -0.18 12.71
C VAL A 447 -9.87 -0.17 12.05
N LEU A 448 -10.27 -1.27 11.39
CA LEU A 448 -11.62 -1.47 10.87
C LEU A 448 -12.68 -1.68 11.96
N GLY A 449 -12.28 -2.03 13.19
CA GLY A 449 -13.16 -2.32 14.32
C GLY A 449 -13.60 -3.79 14.42
N TRP A 450 -13.00 -4.67 13.62
CA TRP A 450 -13.25 -6.10 13.54
C TRP A 450 -12.48 -6.93 14.58
N ALA A 451 -11.41 -6.37 15.15
CA ALA A 451 -10.69 -6.94 16.28
C ALA A 451 -10.65 -5.99 17.49
N ASP A 452 -10.65 -6.55 18.70
CA ASP A 452 -10.53 -5.82 19.96
C ASP A 452 -9.38 -6.42 20.80
N PRO A 453 -8.12 -6.11 20.46
CA PRO A 453 -6.95 -6.66 21.14
C PRO A 453 -6.86 -6.16 22.59
N GLN A 454 -6.20 -6.95 23.44
CA GLN A 454 -5.88 -6.51 24.79
C GLN A 454 -4.81 -5.42 24.74
N VAL A 455 -5.19 -4.19 25.08
CA VAL A 455 -4.26 -3.05 25.19
C VAL A 455 -3.49 -3.12 26.51
N LEU A 456 -2.18 -2.90 26.45
CA LEU A 456 -1.25 -2.81 27.57
C LEU A 456 -0.49 -1.47 27.45
N ALA A 457 -0.72 -0.59 28.42
CA ALA A 457 -0.04 0.70 28.51
C ALA A 457 1.39 0.57 29.06
N PRO A 458 2.29 1.54 28.80
CA PRO A 458 3.58 1.63 29.47
C PRO A 458 3.44 1.62 30.99
N GLY A 459 4.33 0.89 31.68
CA GLY A 459 4.37 0.73 33.13
C GLY A 459 3.34 -0.24 33.71
N ALA A 460 2.52 -0.92 32.89
CA ALA A 460 1.56 -1.89 33.39
C ALA A 460 2.23 -3.20 33.87
N ASP A 461 1.60 -3.89 34.82
CA ASP A 461 2.15 -5.14 35.37
C ASP A 461 2.24 -6.28 34.32
N PRO A 462 3.32 -7.08 34.36
CA PRO A 462 3.43 -8.31 33.57
C PRO A 462 2.30 -9.29 33.86
N ARG A 463 1.82 -9.99 32.83
CA ARG A 463 0.68 -10.91 32.97
C ARG A 463 0.62 -11.97 31.89
N ASP A 464 -0.09 -13.05 32.18
CA ASP A 464 -0.44 -14.07 31.19
C ASP A 464 -1.71 -13.68 30.43
N ILE A 465 -1.71 -13.88 29.12
CA ILE A 465 -2.83 -13.63 28.22
C ILE A 465 -3.10 -14.89 27.40
N GLN A 466 -4.38 -15.25 27.26
CA GLN A 466 -4.80 -16.27 26.29
C GLN A 466 -4.95 -15.59 24.93
N LEU A 467 -3.94 -15.72 24.07
CA LEU A 467 -3.92 -15.18 22.72
C LEU A 467 -4.62 -16.15 21.77
N GLY A 468 -5.81 -15.81 21.31
CA GLY A 468 -6.61 -16.66 20.43
C GLY A 468 -6.19 -16.56 18.98
N GLN A 469 -6.46 -17.61 18.20
CA GLN A 469 -6.27 -17.57 16.76
C GLN A 469 -7.08 -16.42 16.11
N THR A 470 -6.48 -15.75 15.13
CA THR A 470 -7.06 -14.57 14.49
C THR A 470 -8.29 -14.88 13.64
N SER A 471 -8.36 -16.08 13.03
CA SER A 471 -9.43 -16.44 12.10
C SER A 471 -10.78 -16.62 12.76
N ARG A 472 -10.88 -17.56 13.68
CA ARG A 472 -12.07 -17.80 14.51
C ARG A 472 -11.67 -17.82 15.97
N THR A 473 -11.59 -16.63 16.56
CA THR A 473 -11.08 -16.45 17.93
C THR A 473 -11.94 -17.20 18.95
N PRO A 474 -11.36 -18.13 19.74
CA PRO A 474 -12.10 -18.90 20.72
C PRO A 474 -12.71 -18.02 21.82
N LYS A 475 -13.88 -18.41 22.33
CA LYS A 475 -14.49 -17.70 23.45
C LYS A 475 -13.59 -17.74 24.69
N GLY A 476 -13.36 -16.58 25.30
CA GLY A 476 -12.55 -16.44 26.52
C GLY A 476 -11.06 -16.20 26.26
N THR A 477 -10.64 -16.12 25.00
CA THR A 477 -9.31 -15.65 24.60
C THR A 477 -9.40 -14.21 24.08
N LYS A 478 -8.26 -13.62 23.73
CA LYS A 478 -8.14 -12.27 23.16
C LYS A 478 -7.88 -12.35 21.66
N ASP A 479 -8.46 -11.41 20.93
CA ASP A 479 -8.27 -11.23 19.48
C ASP A 479 -6.81 -10.96 19.11
N GLY A 480 -6.05 -10.42 20.07
CA GLY A 480 -4.69 -9.96 19.89
C GLY A 480 -4.19 -9.26 21.15
N ILE A 481 -2.97 -8.76 21.09
CA ILE A 481 -2.37 -7.89 22.12
C ILE A 481 -1.85 -6.63 21.41
N LYS A 482 -2.07 -5.47 22.01
CA LYS A 482 -1.49 -4.19 21.60
C LYS A 482 -0.69 -3.62 22.77
N ILE A 483 0.62 -3.43 22.58
CA ILE A 483 1.52 -2.91 23.62
C ILE A 483 1.89 -1.48 23.21
N ASP A 484 1.29 -0.52 23.89
CA ASP A 484 1.59 0.90 23.67
C ASP A 484 3.00 1.20 24.18
N LEU A 485 3.74 1.98 23.40
CA LEU A 485 5.05 2.50 23.77
C LEU A 485 4.96 3.99 24.12
N PRO A 486 5.86 4.51 24.96
CA PRO A 486 6.01 5.96 25.12
C PRO A 486 6.16 6.65 23.75
N PRO A 487 5.52 7.81 23.50
CA PRO A 487 5.55 8.44 22.19
C PRO A 487 6.97 8.71 21.68
N LYS A 488 7.18 8.48 20.38
CA LYS A 488 8.46 8.68 19.70
C LYS A 488 8.59 10.12 19.24
N THR A 489 9.58 10.86 19.74
CA THR A 489 9.93 12.18 19.20
C THR A 489 10.97 12.03 18.08
N ILE A 490 10.66 12.55 16.90
CA ILE A 490 11.59 12.64 15.77
C ILE A 490 12.00 14.09 15.54
N THR A 491 13.26 14.30 15.17
CA THR A 491 13.76 15.60 14.74
C THR A 491 13.72 15.67 13.22
N LEU A 492 12.88 16.54 12.69
CA LEU A 492 12.75 16.81 11.25
C LEU A 492 13.81 17.82 10.81
N ALA A 493 14.07 18.85 11.61
CA ALA A 493 15.13 19.83 11.40
C ALA A 493 15.56 20.43 12.74
N THR A 494 16.76 21.00 12.81
CA THR A 494 17.14 21.92 13.88
C THR A 494 17.00 23.35 13.33
N PRO A 495 16.38 24.30 14.06
CA PRO A 495 16.34 25.72 13.65
C PRO A 495 17.72 26.23 13.24
N HIS A 496 17.79 27.13 12.25
CA HIS A 496 19.08 27.66 11.79
C HIS A 496 19.68 28.57 12.86
N SER A 497 18.83 29.40 13.48
CA SER A 497 19.12 30.12 14.70
C SER A 497 17.97 29.98 15.70
N GLY A 498 18.14 30.45 16.93
CA GLY A 498 17.07 30.44 17.93
C GLY A 498 16.50 29.04 18.27
N GLY A 499 15.19 28.98 18.48
CA GLY A 499 14.41 27.77 18.79
C GLY A 499 13.19 27.55 17.89
N HIS A 500 12.94 28.46 16.94
CA HIS A 500 11.76 28.47 16.07
C HIS A 500 12.13 28.67 14.60
N MET A 501 11.31 28.11 13.71
CA MET A 501 11.42 28.30 12.26
C MET A 501 10.04 28.11 11.62
N TRP A 502 9.85 28.62 10.41
CA TRP A 502 8.64 28.33 9.64
C TRP A 502 8.73 26.95 9.00
N TYR A 503 7.64 26.18 9.03
CA TYR A 503 7.54 24.84 8.45
C TYR A 503 6.22 24.62 7.74
N THR A 504 6.25 24.02 6.56
CA THR A 504 5.06 23.69 5.75
C THR A 504 4.22 22.53 6.27
N GLY A 505 4.82 21.56 6.96
CA GLY A 505 4.20 20.23 7.14
C GLY A 505 4.50 19.28 5.98
N ALA A 506 4.13 18.00 6.18
CA ALA A 506 4.21 16.88 5.23
C ALA A 506 2.86 16.14 5.23
N ASP A 507 1.78 16.91 5.25
CA ASP A 507 0.38 16.50 5.39
C ASP A 507 -0.54 17.37 4.53
N GLN A 508 -0.03 17.85 3.38
CA GLN A 508 -0.60 18.89 2.52
C GLN A 508 -0.92 18.35 1.12
N ASP A 509 -1.83 17.40 0.96
CA ASP A 509 -2.15 16.86 -0.38
C ASP A 509 -2.82 17.95 -1.24
N TRP A 510 -2.47 18.02 -2.53
CA TRP A 510 -2.87 19.08 -3.48
C TRP A 510 -2.53 20.51 -3.03
N GLY A 511 -1.58 20.65 -2.11
CA GLY A 511 -1.29 21.86 -1.35
C GLY A 511 -1.01 23.08 -2.22
N ASN A 512 -1.52 24.22 -1.77
CA ASN A 512 -1.23 25.57 -2.28
C ASN A 512 -1.06 26.53 -1.09
N ILE A 513 -0.13 26.19 -0.22
CA ILE A 513 0.05 26.82 1.08
C ILE A 513 1.10 27.93 1.03
N LYS A 514 0.83 29.04 1.74
CA LYS A 514 1.60 30.28 1.63
C LYS A 514 1.91 30.87 3.01
N ILE A 515 3.04 31.56 3.11
CA ILE A 515 3.25 32.63 4.11
C ILE A 515 3.63 33.91 3.38
N ALA A 516 2.95 35.01 3.70
CA ALA A 516 3.16 36.30 3.05
C ALA A 516 3.44 37.41 4.06
N ARG A 517 4.22 38.42 3.67
CA ARG A 517 4.54 39.59 4.49
C ARG A 517 4.86 40.82 3.65
N THR A 518 4.57 42.00 4.19
CA THR A 518 4.99 43.30 3.64
C THR A 518 6.42 43.66 4.08
N VAL A 519 7.25 44.09 3.13
CA VAL A 519 8.62 44.57 3.37
C VAL A 519 8.90 45.85 2.58
N ASP A 520 9.72 46.74 3.15
CA ASP A 520 10.21 47.92 2.46
C ASP A 520 11.50 47.60 1.69
N VAL A 521 11.49 47.83 0.37
CA VAL A 521 12.66 47.58 -0.48
C VAL A 521 13.57 48.81 -0.45
N PRO A 522 14.85 48.68 -0.06
CA PRO A 522 15.81 49.77 -0.11
C PRO A 522 15.88 50.37 -1.52
N ASN A 523 16.11 51.67 -1.61
CA ASN A 523 16.31 52.33 -2.90
C ASN A 523 17.70 52.03 -3.48
N ALA A 524 17.97 50.77 -3.79
CA ALA A 524 19.24 50.26 -4.29
C ALA A 524 19.03 49.18 -5.37
N ASP A 525 19.86 49.18 -6.41
CA ASP A 525 19.76 48.21 -7.52
C ASP A 525 20.13 46.77 -7.09
N ASP A 526 20.95 46.65 -6.04
CA ASP A 526 21.38 45.37 -5.45
C ASP A 526 20.44 44.89 -4.33
N ALA A 527 19.22 45.44 -4.23
CA ALA A 527 18.28 45.04 -3.20
C ALA A 527 17.91 43.54 -3.33
N LYS A 528 17.91 42.83 -2.20
CA LYS A 528 17.66 41.38 -2.10
C LYS A 528 16.78 41.06 -0.90
N PHE A 529 15.98 40.00 -1.04
CA PHE A 529 15.34 39.32 0.08
C PHE A 529 16.02 37.96 0.29
N TRP A 530 16.56 37.77 1.48
CA TRP A 530 17.30 36.58 1.90
C TRP A 530 16.46 35.70 2.82
N MET A 531 16.75 34.41 2.75
CA MET A 531 16.14 33.37 3.58
C MET A 531 17.13 32.23 3.77
N TRP A 532 17.16 31.64 4.95
CA TRP A 532 17.73 30.31 5.12
C TRP A 532 16.64 29.29 4.81
N ASN A 533 16.97 28.33 3.95
CA ASN A 533 16.06 27.28 3.51
C ASN A 533 16.62 25.90 3.85
N ASN A 534 15.78 25.02 4.37
CA ASN A 534 16.08 23.61 4.57
C ASN A 534 14.85 22.80 4.17
N TYR A 535 14.90 22.19 2.99
CA TYR A 535 13.79 21.47 2.41
C TYR A 535 14.19 20.09 1.86
N VAL A 536 13.24 19.15 1.93
CA VAL A 536 13.15 17.99 1.03
C VAL A 536 11.75 18.03 0.45
N ILE A 537 11.67 18.34 -0.83
CA ILE A 537 10.43 18.48 -1.61
C ILE A 537 10.49 17.41 -2.69
N GLU A 538 9.36 16.77 -3.00
CA GLU A 538 9.34 15.70 -3.99
C GLU A 538 9.88 16.22 -5.34
N ALA A 539 11.00 15.62 -5.78
CA ALA A 539 11.76 16.11 -6.92
C ALA A 539 10.93 16.04 -8.21
N ASP A 540 10.84 17.17 -8.91
CA ASP A 540 10.14 17.36 -10.18
C ASP A 540 8.59 17.22 -10.12
N TRP A 541 8.01 17.01 -8.94
CA TRP A 541 6.54 16.92 -8.73
C TRP A 541 6.03 18.10 -7.91
N ASP A 542 6.71 18.38 -6.80
CA ASP A 542 6.36 19.43 -5.86
C ASP A 542 7.34 20.61 -5.96
N PHE A 543 6.84 21.82 -5.70
CA PHE A 543 7.62 23.03 -5.90
C PHE A 543 7.40 24.09 -4.82
N GLY A 544 8.50 24.58 -4.25
CA GLY A 544 8.56 25.77 -3.40
C GLY A 544 8.89 27.02 -4.20
N MET A 545 8.06 28.06 -4.15
CA MET A 545 8.26 29.31 -4.90
C MET A 545 8.38 30.51 -3.96
N VAL A 546 9.13 31.51 -4.42
CA VAL A 546 9.19 32.84 -3.81
C VAL A 546 8.59 33.83 -4.81
N GLU A 547 7.57 34.56 -4.36
CA GLU A 547 6.80 35.47 -5.21
C GLU A 547 6.71 36.86 -4.58
N VAL A 548 6.61 37.89 -5.43
CA VAL A 548 6.48 39.29 -5.02
C VAL A 548 5.24 39.94 -5.62
N SER A 549 4.62 40.85 -4.88
CA SER A 549 3.47 41.63 -5.32
C SER A 549 3.55 43.08 -4.85
N THR A 550 3.13 44.02 -5.69
CA THR A 550 3.00 45.45 -5.33
C THR A 550 1.58 45.83 -4.90
N ASP A 551 0.60 44.95 -5.09
CA ASP A 551 -0.83 45.22 -4.83
C ASP A 551 -1.52 44.15 -3.98
N GLY A 552 -0.84 43.03 -3.69
CA GLY A 552 -1.36 41.87 -2.97
C GLY A 552 -2.20 40.90 -3.80
N ASN A 553 -2.52 41.24 -5.04
CA ASN A 553 -3.40 40.46 -5.91
C ASN A 553 -2.64 39.78 -7.04
N ALA A 554 -1.79 40.53 -7.75
CA ALA A 554 -0.95 40.00 -8.82
C ALA A 554 0.42 39.63 -8.25
N TRP A 555 0.81 38.38 -8.42
CA TRP A 555 2.05 37.85 -7.86
C TRP A 555 2.99 37.41 -8.97
N THR A 556 4.25 37.81 -8.86
CA THR A 556 5.31 37.50 -9.82
C THR A 556 6.28 36.50 -9.19
N PRO A 557 6.45 35.28 -9.74
CA PRO A 557 7.47 34.36 -9.27
C PRO A 557 8.87 34.88 -9.58
N LEU A 558 9.79 34.70 -8.65
CA LEU A 558 11.18 35.16 -8.75
C LEU A 558 12.14 33.98 -8.81
N LYS A 559 13.22 34.14 -9.59
CA LYS A 559 14.36 33.22 -9.59
C LYS A 559 15.08 33.28 -8.25
N ILE A 560 15.42 32.11 -7.72
CA ILE A 560 16.06 31.96 -6.40
C ILE A 560 17.53 31.59 -6.62
N TYR A 561 18.42 32.28 -5.92
CA TYR A 561 19.86 32.12 -6.04
C TYR A 561 20.47 31.77 -4.69
N ASN A 562 21.50 30.92 -4.67
CA ASN A 562 22.27 30.72 -3.44
C ASN A 562 23.21 31.91 -3.17
N GLU A 563 23.85 31.92 -2.00
CA GLU A 563 24.81 32.96 -1.60
C GLU A 563 25.93 33.23 -2.63
N ALA A 564 26.36 32.21 -3.38
CA ALA A 564 27.36 32.34 -4.45
C ALA A 564 26.80 32.94 -5.75
N GLY A 565 25.51 33.25 -5.82
CA GLY A 565 24.83 33.81 -6.99
C GLY A 565 24.46 32.78 -8.06
N GLN A 566 24.48 31.48 -7.72
CA GLN A 566 24.07 30.40 -8.63
C GLN A 566 22.56 30.22 -8.54
N LEU A 567 21.90 30.03 -9.68
CA LEU A 567 20.47 29.75 -9.73
C LEU A 567 20.21 28.37 -9.10
N VAL A 568 19.26 28.30 -8.15
CA VAL A 568 18.87 27.06 -7.46
C VAL A 568 17.40 26.69 -7.65
N SER A 569 16.56 27.62 -8.11
CA SER A 569 15.23 27.31 -8.63
C SER A 569 15.33 26.74 -10.06
N THR A 570 14.25 26.14 -10.56
CA THR A 570 14.13 25.79 -11.97
C THR A 570 14.39 26.99 -12.89
N ASP A 571 14.97 26.73 -14.07
CA ASP A 571 15.29 27.77 -15.06
C ASP A 571 14.18 27.94 -16.10
N ASP A 572 14.39 28.81 -17.09
CA ASP A 572 13.38 29.09 -18.14
C ASP A 572 13.20 27.92 -19.13
N GLY A 573 14.16 26.98 -19.18
CA GLY A 573 14.17 25.83 -20.07
C GLY A 573 13.92 24.51 -19.36
N TYR A 574 13.50 24.54 -18.10
CA TYR A 574 13.21 23.36 -17.30
C TYR A 574 12.14 22.51 -18.00
N ALA A 575 12.45 21.23 -18.20
CA ALA A 575 11.65 20.33 -19.02
C ALA A 575 10.27 20.00 -18.43
N ASP A 576 10.10 20.20 -17.11
CA ASP A 576 8.89 19.87 -16.37
C ASP A 576 8.41 18.43 -16.66
N PRO A 577 9.22 17.42 -16.29
CA PRO A 577 9.03 16.05 -16.76
C PRO A 577 7.69 15.45 -16.37
N ASN A 578 7.06 15.98 -15.31
CA ASN A 578 5.76 15.54 -14.81
C ASN A 578 4.62 16.53 -15.10
N GLY A 579 4.90 17.69 -15.72
CA GLY A 579 3.90 18.71 -16.07
C GLY A 579 3.32 19.53 -14.90
N ASN A 580 3.75 19.26 -13.67
CA ASN A 580 3.24 19.91 -12.46
C ASN A 580 3.67 21.37 -12.36
N LEU A 581 4.92 21.69 -12.72
CA LEU A 581 5.40 23.07 -12.59
C LEU A 581 4.60 24.02 -13.49
N ASN A 582 4.27 23.62 -14.71
CA ASN A 582 3.46 24.43 -15.62
C ASN A 582 2.05 24.71 -15.05
N THR A 583 1.52 23.78 -14.26
CA THR A 583 0.26 23.96 -13.53
C THR A 583 0.44 24.92 -12.34
N PHE A 584 1.55 24.80 -11.61
CA PHE A 584 1.78 25.57 -10.39
C PHE A 584 2.35 26.97 -10.64
N GLY A 585 3.18 27.18 -11.65
CA GLY A 585 3.81 28.48 -11.93
C GLY A 585 5.17 28.35 -12.61
N LYS A 586 6.18 29.04 -12.05
CA LYS A 586 7.57 29.07 -12.56
C LYS A 586 8.56 29.23 -11.41
N TYR A 587 9.82 28.87 -11.68
CA TYR A 587 10.97 29.09 -10.79
C TYR A 587 10.81 28.42 -9.41
N GLY A 588 10.51 27.12 -9.42
CA GLY A 588 10.32 26.33 -8.20
C GLY A 588 11.63 25.76 -7.65
N LEU A 589 11.74 25.69 -6.33
CA LEU A 589 12.66 24.82 -5.59
C LEU A 589 12.03 23.43 -5.56
N THR A 590 12.82 22.40 -5.88
CA THR A 590 12.38 21.00 -5.83
C THR A 590 13.57 20.13 -5.42
N GLY A 591 13.34 18.92 -4.91
CA GLY A 591 14.38 18.01 -4.42
C GLY A 591 14.90 18.36 -3.02
N ASP A 592 16.19 18.09 -2.76
CA ASP A 592 16.83 18.26 -1.45
C ASP A 592 17.81 19.45 -1.45
N SER A 593 17.75 20.24 -0.38
CA SER A 593 18.68 21.34 -0.09
C SER A 593 20.00 20.90 0.55
N HIS A 594 20.05 19.66 1.07
CA HIS A 594 21.13 19.06 1.86
C HIS A 594 21.44 19.81 3.17
N GLY A 595 20.37 20.27 3.84
CA GLY A 595 20.43 21.04 5.08
C GLY A 595 20.15 22.52 4.86
N TRP A 596 20.60 23.37 5.78
CA TRP A 596 20.40 24.80 5.68
C TRP A 596 21.26 25.41 4.57
N ARG A 597 20.60 26.07 3.62
CA ARG A 597 21.22 26.83 2.54
C ARG A 597 20.72 28.27 2.56
N HIS A 598 21.63 29.22 2.44
CA HIS A 598 21.30 30.63 2.40
C HIS A 598 21.00 31.06 0.95
N ASP A 599 19.74 31.41 0.71
CA ASP A 599 19.20 31.73 -0.60
C ASP A 599 18.66 33.16 -0.65
N TYR A 600 18.57 33.75 -1.84
CA TYR A 600 17.97 35.05 -2.06
C TYR A 600 17.19 35.17 -3.37
N VAL A 601 16.26 36.13 -3.38
CA VAL A 601 15.63 36.66 -4.60
C VAL A 601 16.01 38.13 -4.80
N ASN A 602 16.15 38.56 -6.06
CA ASN A 602 16.47 39.96 -6.38
C ASN A 602 15.22 40.84 -6.26
N LEU A 603 15.32 41.93 -5.49
CA LEU A 603 14.28 42.94 -5.35
C LEU A 603 14.63 44.29 -6.02
N GLY A 604 15.78 44.42 -6.68
CA GLY A 604 16.24 45.67 -7.30
C GLY A 604 15.23 46.32 -8.26
N ALA A 605 14.39 45.54 -8.94
CA ALA A 605 13.31 46.05 -9.80
C ALA A 605 12.22 46.82 -9.02
N TYR A 606 12.14 46.63 -7.71
CA TYR A 606 11.17 47.22 -6.79
C TYR A 606 11.80 48.25 -5.84
N LYS A 607 13.03 48.68 -6.11
CA LYS A 607 13.78 49.60 -5.25
C LYS A 607 12.96 50.84 -4.87
N GLY A 608 12.95 51.16 -3.57
CA GLY A 608 12.21 52.30 -3.02
C GLY A 608 10.69 52.10 -2.92
N GLN A 609 10.16 50.91 -3.23
CA GLN A 609 8.75 50.56 -3.05
C GLN A 609 8.57 49.70 -1.80
N THR A 610 7.37 49.73 -1.24
CA THR A 610 6.90 48.73 -0.28
C THR A 610 6.22 47.61 -1.06
N VAL A 611 6.63 46.36 -0.85
CA VAL A 611 6.10 45.19 -1.57
C VAL A 611 5.65 44.11 -0.60
N GLN A 612 4.85 43.16 -1.07
CA GLN A 612 4.60 41.90 -0.37
C GLN A 612 5.50 40.81 -0.96
N VAL A 613 6.14 40.03 -0.10
CA VAL A 613 6.86 38.81 -0.44
C VAL A 613 6.09 37.62 0.12
N ARG A 614 6.06 36.50 -0.60
CA ARG A 614 5.54 35.24 -0.06
C ARG A 614 6.39 34.04 -0.45
N LEU A 615 6.42 33.07 0.45
CA LEU A 615 6.86 31.71 0.17
C LEU A 615 5.60 30.87 -0.05
N ARG A 616 5.61 30.06 -1.10
CA ARG A 616 4.48 29.19 -1.49
C ARG A 616 4.99 27.78 -1.72
N LEU A 617 4.37 26.78 -1.10
CA LEU A 617 4.59 25.37 -1.45
C LEU A 617 3.38 24.88 -2.24
N ALA A 618 3.65 24.28 -3.40
CA ALA A 618 2.67 23.63 -4.24
C ALA A 618 2.99 22.13 -4.31
N THR A 619 2.01 21.29 -3.97
CA THR A 619 2.17 19.83 -3.95
C THR A 619 1.06 19.14 -4.74
N ASP A 620 1.32 17.91 -5.17
CA ASP A 620 0.30 17.03 -5.76
C ASP A 620 -0.42 16.14 -4.72
N ALA A 621 -1.22 15.18 -5.19
CA ALA A 621 -2.11 14.36 -4.36
C ALA A 621 -1.45 13.17 -3.64
N ALA A 622 -0.25 12.78 -4.04
CA ALA A 622 0.14 11.38 -3.92
C ALA A 622 1.16 11.09 -2.83
N TYR A 623 2.27 11.82 -2.84
CA TYR A 623 3.36 11.63 -1.90
C TYR A 623 3.92 12.99 -1.48
N GLN A 624 4.35 13.09 -0.23
CA GLN A 624 5.03 14.28 0.26
C GLN A 624 6.25 13.87 1.05
N ASP A 625 7.37 14.51 0.72
CA ASP A 625 8.58 14.44 1.51
C ASP A 625 8.47 15.28 2.80
N ARG A 626 9.60 15.46 3.49
CA ARG A 626 9.70 16.22 4.73
C ARG A 626 9.13 17.64 4.64
N GLY A 627 9.04 18.25 3.45
CA GLY A 627 8.53 19.59 3.22
C GLY A 627 9.64 20.66 3.31
N TRP A 628 9.25 21.90 3.62
CA TRP A 628 10.14 23.07 3.58
C TRP A 628 10.18 23.80 4.92
N PHE A 629 11.38 23.94 5.47
CA PHE A 629 11.70 24.84 6.58
C PHE A 629 12.35 26.13 6.08
N ALA A 630 11.94 27.27 6.62
CA ALA A 630 12.53 28.57 6.32
C ALA A 630 12.75 29.39 7.61
N ASP A 631 13.88 30.08 7.68
CA ASP A 631 14.35 30.77 8.88
C ASP A 631 15.23 31.99 8.54
N ASP A 632 15.52 32.84 9.52
CA ASP A 632 16.46 33.97 9.44
C ASP A 632 16.31 34.83 8.17
N PHE A 633 15.14 35.42 7.99
CA PHE A 633 14.81 36.26 6.84
C PHE A 633 15.48 37.63 6.94
N SER A 634 15.88 38.21 5.81
CA SER A 634 16.34 39.61 5.79
C SER A 634 16.14 40.33 4.46
N VAL A 635 16.09 41.66 4.49
CA VAL A 635 16.17 42.52 3.30
C VAL A 635 17.45 43.31 3.36
N THR A 636 18.23 43.27 2.27
CA THR A 636 19.49 44.01 2.13
C THR A 636 19.47 44.89 0.89
N GLY A 637 20.21 46.00 0.89
CA GLY A 637 20.48 46.81 -0.31
C GLY A 637 21.36 48.00 0.04
N GLY A 638 22.22 48.43 -0.90
CA GLY A 638 23.15 49.54 -0.67
C GLY A 638 24.19 49.26 0.44
N GLY A 639 24.55 47.99 0.64
CA GLY A 639 25.54 47.56 1.63
C GLY A 639 25.06 47.41 3.08
N ALA A 640 23.74 47.47 3.33
CA ALA A 640 23.17 47.30 4.67
C ALA A 640 21.98 46.33 4.68
N THR A 641 21.71 45.73 5.85
CA THR A 641 20.46 45.04 6.15
C THR A 641 19.45 46.07 6.68
N THR A 642 18.29 46.17 6.04
CA THR A 642 17.24 47.14 6.40
C THR A 642 16.08 46.52 7.17
N TRP A 643 15.95 45.20 7.13
CA TRP A 643 14.97 44.44 7.89
C TRP A 643 15.46 43.00 8.11
N SER A 644 15.08 42.39 9.23
CA SER A 644 15.35 40.98 9.54
C SER A 644 14.28 40.37 10.43
N ASP A 645 14.15 39.04 10.39
CA ASP A 645 13.27 38.25 11.26
C ASP A 645 13.84 36.83 11.47
N ASP A 646 14.14 36.49 12.72
CA ASP A 646 14.66 35.19 13.17
C ASP A 646 13.56 34.23 13.66
N VAL A 647 12.27 34.58 13.43
CA VAL A 647 11.09 33.76 13.76
C VAL A 647 10.85 33.57 15.28
N GLU A 648 11.68 34.16 16.13
CA GLU A 648 11.55 34.06 17.60
C GLU A 648 10.42 34.95 18.16
N SER A 649 9.97 35.94 17.40
CA SER A 649 8.92 36.89 17.79
C SER A 649 7.51 36.49 17.28
N GLY A 650 7.26 35.19 17.14
CA GLY A 650 6.01 34.67 16.61
C GLY A 650 5.79 35.04 15.15
N ALA A 651 4.54 35.22 14.72
CA ALA A 651 4.26 35.48 13.31
C ALA A 651 4.87 36.80 12.80
N ASN A 652 5.08 37.78 13.67
CA ASN A 652 5.76 39.05 13.38
C ASN A 652 5.21 39.85 12.15
N GLY A 653 4.00 39.56 11.64
CA GLY A 653 3.45 40.19 10.44
C GLY A 653 3.49 39.30 9.19
N TRP A 654 4.02 38.09 9.30
CA TRP A 654 3.70 37.00 8.39
C TRP A 654 2.24 36.58 8.54
N THR A 655 1.58 36.31 7.42
CA THR A 655 0.24 35.73 7.35
C THR A 655 0.34 34.39 6.66
N ALA A 656 0.09 33.32 7.40
CA ALA A 656 -0.08 31.99 6.83
C ALA A 656 -1.44 31.90 6.15
N THR A 657 -1.46 31.34 4.94
CA THR A 657 -2.67 31.04 4.19
C THR A 657 -2.56 29.60 3.75
N GLY A 658 -3.30 28.73 4.41
CA GLY A 658 -3.58 27.40 3.88
C GLY A 658 -4.46 27.49 2.63
N GLY A 659 -4.62 26.38 1.94
CA GLY A 659 -5.41 26.33 0.72
C GLY A 659 -4.79 25.35 -0.26
N THR A 660 -5.64 24.85 -1.14
CA THR A 660 -5.35 23.91 -2.22
C THR A 660 -5.93 24.50 -3.50
N TRP A 661 -5.75 23.76 -4.58
CA TRP A 661 -6.60 23.92 -5.75
C TRP A 661 -8.02 23.34 -5.52
N VAL A 662 -8.19 22.49 -4.50
CA VAL A 662 -9.39 21.69 -4.18
C VAL A 662 -9.70 21.65 -2.67
N ASP A 663 -9.13 20.72 -1.86
CA ASP A 663 -9.31 20.64 -0.39
C ASP A 663 -8.01 20.30 0.37
N THR A 664 -7.53 21.17 1.27
CA THR A 664 -6.25 20.97 1.99
C THR A 664 -6.47 20.25 3.28
N THR A 665 -5.62 19.26 3.55
CA THR A 665 -5.45 18.67 4.87
C THR A 665 -4.34 19.42 5.63
N GLY A 666 -4.49 19.58 6.95
CA GLY A 666 -3.47 20.20 7.81
C GLY A 666 -3.42 21.75 7.80
N PRO A 667 -2.61 22.36 8.70
CA PRO A 667 -2.56 23.81 8.90
C PRO A 667 -1.67 24.57 7.90
N GLY A 668 -0.92 23.86 7.04
CA GLY A 668 0.12 24.44 6.19
C GLY A 668 1.28 25.05 6.97
N TRP A 669 1.80 26.17 6.45
CA TRP A 669 2.89 26.92 7.08
C TRP A 669 2.57 27.31 8.53
N ARG A 670 3.45 26.93 9.45
CA ARG A 670 3.36 27.22 10.89
C ARG A 670 4.74 27.45 11.48
N ILE A 671 4.80 28.09 12.64
CA ILE A 671 6.02 28.16 13.44
C ILE A 671 6.19 26.82 14.16
N ASP A 672 7.36 26.22 14.01
CA ASP A 672 7.68 24.89 14.50
C ASP A 672 9.06 24.89 15.19
N THR A 673 9.31 23.89 16.03
CA THR A 673 10.61 23.66 16.71
C THR A 673 11.48 22.68 15.93
N GLY A 674 10.95 22.08 14.87
CA GLY A 674 11.61 21.06 14.07
C GLY A 674 11.48 19.65 14.62
N THR A 675 10.58 19.43 15.60
CA THR A 675 10.34 18.12 16.19
C THR A 675 8.88 17.69 16.03
N SER A 676 8.66 16.38 15.83
CA SER A 676 7.33 15.79 15.73
C SER A 676 7.21 14.61 16.68
N THR A 677 6.05 14.46 17.32
CA THR A 677 5.75 13.32 18.18
C THR A 677 4.85 12.35 17.42
N LYS A 678 5.26 11.08 17.37
CA LYS A 678 4.61 10.01 16.63
C LYS A 678 4.24 8.87 17.57
N ALA A 679 3.11 8.23 17.28
CA ALA A 679 2.70 7.04 18.01
C ALA A 679 3.40 5.83 17.40
N HIS A 680 3.71 4.85 18.26
CA HIS A 680 4.22 3.57 17.83
C HIS A 680 3.89 2.52 18.88
N TYR A 681 3.78 1.26 18.48
CA TYR A 681 3.36 0.17 19.36
C TYR A 681 3.67 -1.19 18.74
N TYR A 682 3.70 -2.22 19.59
CA TYR A 682 3.73 -3.60 19.11
C TYR A 682 2.32 -4.18 19.05
N LEU A 683 2.10 -5.08 18.10
CA LEU A 683 0.94 -5.96 18.08
C LEU A 683 1.42 -7.42 18.14
N ALA A 684 0.63 -8.28 18.76
CA ALA A 684 0.85 -9.72 18.69
C ALA A 684 -0.45 -10.47 18.43
N GLU A 685 -0.41 -11.42 17.51
CA GLU A 685 -1.55 -12.27 17.13
C GLU A 685 -1.12 -13.73 16.98
N TRP A 686 -2.08 -14.65 17.12
CA TRP A 686 -1.85 -16.07 16.92
C TRP A 686 -2.43 -16.49 15.56
N ARG A 687 -1.58 -17.00 14.67
CA ARG A 687 -1.98 -17.55 13.36
C ARG A 687 -2.04 -19.07 13.45
N ASN A 688 -2.98 -19.68 12.74
CA ASN A 688 -3.20 -21.13 12.71
C ASN A 688 -3.82 -21.52 11.37
N PHE A 689 -3.69 -22.78 10.94
CA PHE A 689 -4.33 -23.29 9.71
C PHE A 689 -5.83 -23.56 9.92
N ASP A 690 -6.59 -22.50 10.18
CA ASP A 690 -8.02 -22.55 10.45
C ASP A 690 -8.76 -21.51 9.61
N GLY A 691 -9.82 -21.94 8.93
CA GLY A 691 -10.59 -21.07 8.05
C GLY A 691 -9.79 -20.65 6.82
N PHE A 692 -9.82 -19.37 6.44
CA PHE A 692 -9.05 -18.85 5.30
C PHE A 692 -7.53 -18.86 5.54
N ASP A 693 -7.07 -18.81 6.81
CA ASP A 693 -5.64 -18.98 7.14
C ASP A 693 -5.12 -20.40 6.85
N GLN A 694 -5.96 -21.34 6.40
CA GLN A 694 -5.47 -22.56 5.73
C GLN A 694 -4.64 -22.24 4.47
N GLY A 695 -4.84 -21.08 3.86
CA GLY A 695 -4.06 -20.55 2.73
C GLY A 695 -2.56 -20.47 3.02
N LEU A 696 -2.16 -20.27 4.28
CA LEU A 696 -0.76 -20.27 4.73
C LEU A 696 -0.03 -21.61 4.47
N GLN A 697 -0.76 -22.70 4.19
CA GLN A 697 -0.16 -23.97 3.77
C GLN A 697 0.28 -23.98 2.30
N TYR A 698 -0.19 -23.01 1.52
CA TYR A 698 -0.06 -22.94 0.08
C TYR A 698 0.46 -21.58 -0.39
N ALA A 699 1.20 -20.87 0.48
CA ALA A 699 2.14 -19.86 0.01
C ALA A 699 3.15 -20.51 -0.94
N TYR A 700 3.89 -19.72 -1.71
CA TYR A 700 4.73 -20.28 -2.76
C TYR A 700 5.88 -19.37 -3.18
N ASP A 701 6.85 -19.99 -3.84
CA ASP A 701 7.86 -19.31 -4.64
C ASP A 701 7.80 -19.80 -6.10
N THR A 702 8.11 -18.92 -7.05
CA THR A 702 7.98 -19.23 -8.49
C THR A 702 9.25 -19.91 -8.99
N SER A 703 9.12 -21.12 -9.53
CA SER A 703 10.22 -21.80 -10.24
C SER A 703 10.43 -21.19 -11.62
N TYR A 704 9.36 -20.97 -12.37
CA TYR A 704 9.33 -20.25 -13.64
C TYR A 704 7.92 -19.74 -13.96
N SER A 705 7.82 -18.60 -14.65
CA SER A 705 6.58 -18.09 -15.25
C SER A 705 6.90 -17.48 -16.60
N ARG A 706 6.58 -18.19 -17.70
CA ARG A 706 6.85 -17.74 -19.08
C ARG A 706 6.08 -18.58 -20.10
N ASP A 707 5.85 -18.00 -21.28
CA ASP A 707 5.20 -18.64 -22.43
C ASP A 707 3.87 -19.35 -22.08
N GLY A 708 3.08 -18.72 -21.20
CA GLY A 708 1.78 -19.22 -20.72
C GLY A 708 1.84 -20.36 -19.69
N ALA A 709 3.03 -20.75 -19.22
CA ALA A 709 3.19 -21.77 -18.19
C ALA A 709 3.73 -21.16 -16.89
N TRP A 710 3.07 -21.46 -15.77
CA TRP A 710 3.51 -21.03 -14.44
C TRP A 710 3.63 -22.21 -13.48
N LYS A 711 4.88 -22.45 -13.04
CA LYS A 711 5.18 -23.45 -12.04
C LYS A 711 5.74 -22.83 -10.77
N VAL A 712 5.19 -23.27 -9.64
CA VAL A 712 5.60 -22.83 -8.31
C VAL A 712 5.93 -24.02 -7.39
N GLU A 713 6.81 -23.78 -6.42
CA GLU A 713 6.99 -24.64 -5.25
C GLU A 713 6.15 -24.11 -4.09
N LYS A 714 5.30 -24.95 -3.50
CA LYS A 714 4.47 -24.55 -2.35
C LYS A 714 5.31 -24.54 -1.07
N VAL A 715 5.28 -23.42 -0.36
CA VAL A 715 5.98 -23.17 0.90
C VAL A 715 4.94 -23.08 2.02
N LYS A 716 5.03 -23.98 3.00
CA LYS A 716 4.14 -23.97 4.16
C LYS A 716 4.69 -23.03 5.23
N TYR A 717 4.02 -21.90 5.44
CA TYR A 717 4.40 -20.91 6.45
C TYR A 717 4.29 -21.50 7.87
N ASN A 718 5.14 -21.05 8.80
CA ASN A 718 5.34 -21.65 10.12
C ASN A 718 4.23 -21.33 11.16
N ALA A 719 2.97 -21.44 10.76
CA ALA A 719 1.83 -21.51 11.67
C ALA A 719 1.58 -22.96 12.15
N PRO A 720 0.96 -23.22 13.30
CA PRO A 720 0.48 -22.25 14.27
C PRO A 720 1.63 -21.56 15.04
N GLY A 721 1.51 -20.25 15.18
CA GLY A 721 2.55 -19.41 15.75
C GLY A 721 2.07 -18.00 16.08
N MET A 722 2.84 -17.30 16.89
CA MET A 722 2.61 -15.92 17.23
C MET A 722 3.36 -15.01 16.26
N LEU A 723 2.66 -14.16 15.53
CA LEU A 723 3.28 -13.04 14.82
C LEU A 723 3.42 -11.85 15.78
N VAL A 724 4.54 -11.14 15.66
CA VAL A 724 4.77 -9.87 16.33
C VAL A 724 4.93 -8.81 15.26
N TRP A 725 4.12 -7.75 15.33
CA TRP A 725 4.18 -6.62 14.42
C TRP A 725 4.72 -5.41 15.16
N TYR A 726 5.45 -4.55 14.46
CA TYR A 726 5.80 -3.23 14.91
C TYR A 726 5.13 -2.18 14.02
N ARG A 727 4.32 -1.31 14.64
CA ARG A 727 3.68 -0.17 13.99
C ARG A 727 4.44 1.10 14.36
N ASP A 728 4.86 1.89 13.37
CA ASP A 728 5.51 3.19 13.55
C ASP A 728 4.86 4.27 12.68
N THR A 729 4.05 5.14 13.29
CA THR A 729 3.32 6.17 12.54
C THR A 729 4.24 7.30 12.06
N THR A 730 5.56 7.25 12.31
CA THR A 730 6.53 8.12 11.62
C THR A 730 6.46 7.92 10.11
N PHE A 731 6.25 6.68 9.66
CA PHE A 731 6.30 6.31 8.23
C PHE A 731 4.91 6.21 7.59
N GLY A 732 3.87 6.79 8.21
CA GLY A 732 2.51 6.72 7.68
C GLY A 732 2.03 5.27 7.57
N ASN A 733 1.41 4.93 6.44
CA ASN A 733 0.83 3.62 6.17
C ASN A 733 1.63 2.79 5.14
N THR A 734 2.82 3.26 4.75
CA THR A 734 3.60 2.64 3.67
C THR A 734 4.78 1.83 4.22
N ASN A 735 5.17 0.80 3.47
CA ASN A 735 6.29 -0.09 3.80
C ASN A 735 7.44 0.03 2.78
N HIS A 736 7.91 1.26 2.50
CA HIS A 736 9.10 1.48 1.67
C HIS A 736 10.38 1.14 2.45
N VAL A 737 10.63 -0.15 2.60
CA VAL A 737 11.56 -0.69 3.61
C VAL A 737 13.01 -0.30 3.35
N THR A 738 13.39 -0.10 2.08
CA THR A 738 14.75 0.30 1.71
C THR A 738 14.98 1.82 1.69
N ALA A 739 13.92 2.63 1.68
CA ALA A 739 14.03 4.09 1.68
C ALA A 739 14.59 4.64 3.00
N ASN A 740 14.39 3.91 4.11
CA ASN A 740 14.67 4.37 5.47
C ASN A 740 15.76 3.55 6.18
N LEU A 741 16.63 2.86 5.42
CA LEU A 741 17.62 1.93 6.00
C LEU A 741 18.52 2.59 7.03
N THR A 742 19.01 3.80 6.78
CA THR A 742 19.95 4.50 7.66
C THR A 742 19.29 5.40 8.70
N ALA A 743 17.96 5.53 8.67
CA ALA A 743 17.24 6.29 9.68
C ALA A 743 17.48 5.70 11.08
N LEU A 744 17.41 6.55 12.11
CA LEU A 744 17.46 6.11 13.49
C LEU A 744 16.35 5.07 13.78
N PRO A 745 16.57 4.13 14.71
CA PRO A 745 17.68 4.08 15.67
C PRO A 745 18.88 3.19 15.27
N SER A 746 18.78 2.42 14.19
CA SER A 746 19.84 1.54 13.68
C SER A 746 19.62 1.26 12.20
N VAL A 747 20.65 0.73 11.53
CA VAL A 747 20.56 0.36 10.12
C VAL A 747 19.68 -0.89 9.93
N GLY A 748 18.78 -0.84 8.95
CA GLY A 748 17.86 -1.93 8.56
C GLY A 748 16.48 -1.41 8.16
N SER A 749 15.63 -2.32 7.69
CA SER A 749 14.26 -2.06 7.23
C SER A 749 13.38 -1.34 8.26
N LYS A 750 12.62 -0.35 7.78
CA LYS A 750 11.64 0.43 8.56
C LYS A 750 10.46 0.78 7.67
N GLY A 751 9.27 0.78 8.25
CA GLY A 751 8.01 1.05 7.55
C GLY A 751 6.89 1.34 8.54
N GLY A 752 5.71 1.64 8.01
CA GLY A 752 4.52 1.95 8.81
C GLY A 752 4.06 0.76 9.64
N LEU A 753 4.10 -0.46 9.08
CA LEU A 753 3.65 -1.69 9.75
C LEU A 753 4.43 -2.90 9.21
N LEU A 754 5.35 -3.44 10.01
CA LEU A 754 6.20 -4.56 9.61
C LEU A 754 6.17 -5.71 10.63
N ILE A 755 6.49 -6.92 10.17
CA ILE A 755 6.60 -8.11 11.01
C ILE A 755 8.03 -8.23 11.58
N VAL A 756 8.11 -8.61 12.85
CA VAL A 756 9.36 -9.08 13.48
C VAL A 756 9.53 -10.54 13.15
N ASP A 757 10.54 -10.86 12.35
CA ASP A 757 10.88 -12.21 11.92
C ASP A 757 11.69 -12.90 13.03
N SER A 758 11.13 -13.97 13.59
CA SER A 758 11.79 -14.74 14.62
C SER A 758 13.10 -15.42 14.15
N HIS A 759 13.28 -15.58 12.84
CA HIS A 759 14.42 -16.18 12.15
C HIS A 759 15.00 -15.24 11.08
N PHE A 760 15.15 -13.96 11.41
CA PHE A 760 15.63 -12.88 10.53
C PHE A 760 16.97 -13.10 9.80
N ASP A 761 17.74 -14.16 10.08
CA ASP A 761 18.94 -14.45 9.28
C ASP A 761 18.53 -15.07 7.93
N PRO A 762 19.11 -14.62 6.80
CA PRO A 762 18.65 -15.01 5.48
C PRO A 762 18.84 -16.50 5.22
N LEU A 763 17.80 -17.12 4.67
CA LEU A 763 17.86 -18.42 4.02
C LEU A 763 18.64 -18.26 2.71
N ARG A 764 19.54 -19.22 2.43
CA ARG A 764 20.42 -19.13 1.26
C ARG A 764 20.40 -20.39 0.43
N ARG A 765 20.37 -20.20 -0.89
CA ARG A 765 20.49 -21.29 -1.86
C ARG A 765 21.82 -22.00 -1.69
N THR A 766 21.84 -23.31 -1.96
CA THR A 766 23.06 -24.12 -1.88
C THR A 766 23.23 -24.98 -3.15
N GLY A 767 24.39 -25.65 -3.27
CA GLY A 767 24.63 -26.59 -4.36
C GLY A 767 24.56 -25.96 -5.76
N VAL A 768 23.87 -26.64 -6.68
CA VAL A 768 23.73 -26.19 -8.07
C VAL A 768 22.86 -24.94 -8.16
N ALA A 769 21.80 -24.82 -7.34
CA ALA A 769 20.96 -23.64 -7.28
C ALA A 769 21.78 -22.37 -6.97
N ALA A 770 22.65 -22.43 -5.96
CA ALA A 770 23.57 -21.32 -5.64
C ALA A 770 24.55 -20.95 -6.77
N THR A 771 24.89 -21.91 -7.63
CA THR A 771 25.76 -21.67 -8.79
C THR A 771 25.01 -20.96 -9.93
N LYS A 772 23.70 -21.21 -10.03
CA LYS A 772 22.82 -20.68 -11.08
C LYS A 772 22.22 -19.34 -10.71
N ASP A 773 21.99 -19.12 -9.43
CA ASP A 773 21.63 -17.83 -8.86
C ASP A 773 22.74 -16.80 -9.21
N GLY A 774 22.38 -15.68 -9.82
CA GLY A 774 23.31 -14.61 -10.19
C GLY A 774 23.68 -13.67 -9.04
N SER A 775 22.90 -13.66 -7.96
CA SER A 775 23.03 -12.74 -6.83
C SER A 775 24.36 -12.97 -6.08
N THR A 776 24.83 -11.96 -5.34
CA THR A 776 26.12 -12.10 -4.63
C THR A 776 25.98 -12.86 -3.30
N LEU A 777 24.81 -12.81 -2.65
CA LEU A 777 24.58 -13.40 -1.34
C LEU A 777 23.90 -14.76 -1.39
N LYS A 778 23.23 -15.08 -2.51
CA LYS A 778 22.42 -16.28 -2.66
C LYS A 778 21.26 -16.34 -1.68
N ASN A 779 20.79 -15.17 -1.21
CA ASN A 779 19.61 -15.10 -0.34
C ASN A 779 18.39 -15.55 -1.14
N LEU A 780 17.44 -16.17 -0.45
CA LEU A 780 16.12 -16.39 -1.00
C LEU A 780 15.35 -15.06 -1.12
N PRO A 781 14.37 -14.97 -2.03
CA PRO A 781 13.44 -13.84 -2.05
C PRO A 781 12.51 -13.84 -0.83
N GLY A 782 11.75 -12.77 -0.66
CA GLY A 782 10.98 -12.45 0.55
C GLY A 782 9.91 -13.47 0.87
N ARG A 783 9.16 -13.97 -0.12
CA ARG A 783 8.11 -14.97 0.08
C ARG A 783 8.60 -16.24 0.78
N PRO A 784 9.63 -16.95 0.30
CA PRO A 784 10.19 -18.07 1.05
C PRO A 784 10.92 -17.63 2.32
N GLN A 785 11.54 -16.44 2.36
CA GLN A 785 12.22 -15.93 3.56
C GLN A 785 11.23 -15.73 4.73
N SER A 786 10.11 -15.04 4.53
CA SER A 786 9.13 -14.71 5.57
C SER A 786 8.31 -15.91 6.06
N SER A 787 8.46 -17.07 5.42
CA SER A 787 7.77 -18.31 5.79
C SER A 787 8.08 -18.81 7.21
N ASN A 788 9.17 -18.33 7.82
CA ASN A 788 9.62 -18.69 9.17
C ASN A 788 9.45 -17.56 10.20
N ALA A 789 8.70 -16.50 9.88
CA ALA A 789 8.60 -15.31 10.72
C ALA A 789 7.96 -15.56 12.09
N ALA A 790 6.99 -16.47 12.21
CA ALA A 790 6.23 -16.64 13.45
C ALA A 790 7.05 -17.23 14.60
N PHE A 791 6.83 -16.73 15.81
CA PHE A 791 7.33 -17.31 17.04
C PHE A 791 6.51 -18.56 17.41
N THR A 792 7.17 -19.65 17.77
CA THR A 792 6.51 -20.95 17.97
C THR A 792 7.13 -21.76 19.11
N LEU A 793 6.47 -22.87 19.46
CA LEU A 793 7.04 -23.92 20.31
C LEU A 793 7.51 -25.15 19.50
N GLN A 794 7.41 -25.09 18.18
CA GLN A 794 7.70 -26.21 17.26
C GLN A 794 8.69 -25.75 16.19
N PRO A 795 9.59 -26.63 15.72
CA PRO A 795 10.45 -26.30 14.58
C PRO A 795 9.64 -25.84 13.37
N THR A 796 10.26 -25.02 12.51
CA THR A 796 9.64 -24.59 11.25
C THR A 796 9.43 -25.79 10.30
N TYR A 797 8.62 -25.61 9.26
CA TYR A 797 8.42 -26.67 8.27
C TYR A 797 9.60 -26.72 7.29
N PRO A 798 10.04 -27.92 6.87
CA PRO A 798 10.94 -28.03 5.73
C PRO A 798 10.20 -27.65 4.45
N PHE A 799 10.93 -27.09 3.49
CA PHE A 799 10.40 -26.78 2.17
C PHE A 799 11.50 -26.92 1.11
N ARG A 800 11.08 -26.89 -0.16
CA ARG A 800 11.95 -26.86 -1.32
C ARG A 800 11.71 -25.55 -2.04
N GLU A 801 12.78 -24.91 -2.47
CA GLU A 801 12.73 -23.73 -3.33
C GLU A 801 13.56 -24.01 -4.58
N CYS A 802 13.12 -23.47 -5.71
CA CYS A 802 13.72 -23.67 -7.02
C CYS A 802 13.75 -22.35 -7.78
N LEU A 803 14.81 -22.14 -8.57
CA LEU A 803 14.89 -21.04 -9.53
C LEU A 803 15.04 -21.53 -10.98
N GLU A 804 14.63 -20.69 -11.93
CA GLU A 804 14.97 -20.79 -13.34
C GLU A 804 16.40 -20.27 -13.57
N GLY A 805 17.25 -21.09 -14.18
CA GLY A 805 18.62 -20.68 -14.51
C GLY A 805 18.64 -19.54 -15.56
N PRO A 806 19.50 -18.53 -15.42
CA PRO A 806 19.64 -17.48 -16.41
C PRO A 806 19.97 -18.03 -17.80
N ASN A 807 19.17 -17.68 -18.81
CA ASN A 807 19.27 -18.18 -20.19
C ASN A 807 19.03 -19.70 -20.35
N GLU A 808 18.39 -20.34 -19.36
CA GLU A 808 18.04 -21.77 -19.37
C GLU A 808 16.53 -21.90 -19.11
N PRO A 809 15.68 -21.55 -20.09
CA PRO A 809 14.23 -21.48 -19.89
C PRO A 809 13.66 -22.83 -19.46
N PHE A 810 12.71 -22.81 -18.53
CA PHE A 810 12.07 -23.95 -17.89
C PHE A 810 13.01 -24.90 -17.14
N SER A 811 14.24 -24.44 -16.83
CA SER A 811 15.12 -25.18 -15.93
C SER A 811 14.69 -25.00 -14.48
N GLU A 812 15.02 -25.97 -13.64
CA GLU A 812 14.70 -25.92 -12.21
C GLU A 812 15.90 -26.36 -11.39
N TYR A 813 16.49 -25.41 -10.66
CA TYR A 813 17.60 -25.65 -9.77
C TYR A 813 17.18 -25.37 -8.35
N CYS A 814 17.17 -26.42 -7.51
CA CYS A 814 16.52 -26.34 -6.23
C CYS A 814 17.45 -26.51 -5.03
N THR A 815 17.04 -25.92 -3.91
CA THR A 815 17.59 -26.15 -2.58
C THR A 815 16.51 -26.72 -1.66
N ASP A 816 16.84 -27.79 -0.94
CA ASP A 816 15.96 -28.35 0.11
C ASP A 816 16.35 -27.75 1.47
N PHE A 817 15.41 -27.10 2.15
CA PHE A 817 15.59 -26.49 3.45
C PHE A 817 15.00 -27.38 4.55
N GLY A 818 15.83 -27.68 5.55
CA GLY A 818 15.40 -28.42 6.74
C GLY A 818 14.69 -27.52 7.77
N PRO A 819 14.01 -28.12 8.77
CA PRO A 819 13.37 -27.36 9.83
C PRO A 819 14.39 -26.58 10.67
N GLN A 820 14.09 -25.32 11.00
CA GLN A 820 14.86 -24.48 11.93
C GLN A 820 14.33 -24.65 13.37
N PRO A 821 15.19 -24.51 14.41
CA PRO A 821 14.76 -24.61 15.80
C PRO A 821 13.74 -23.55 16.19
N ALA A 822 12.76 -23.90 17.04
CA ALA A 822 11.72 -22.98 17.48
C ALA A 822 12.25 -21.76 18.25
N VAL A 823 11.68 -20.58 17.97
CA VAL A 823 11.90 -19.35 18.73
C VAL A 823 10.61 -18.96 19.44
N SER A 824 10.60 -19.04 20.77
CA SER A 824 9.37 -18.96 21.58
C SER A 824 9.12 -17.62 22.25
N ALA A 825 10.06 -16.67 22.14
CA ALA A 825 9.98 -15.40 22.85
C ALA A 825 10.54 -14.24 22.03
N PHE A 826 9.76 -13.17 21.99
CA PHE A 826 10.18 -11.85 21.52
C PHE A 826 10.68 -11.00 22.71
N THR A 827 11.71 -10.20 22.48
CA THR A 827 12.14 -9.12 23.37
C THR A 827 12.73 -7.97 22.56
N ASP A 828 12.37 -6.74 22.93
CA ASP A 828 12.91 -5.53 22.31
C ASP A 828 14.35 -5.20 22.75
N ALA A 829 14.90 -5.96 23.71
CA ALA A 829 16.30 -5.84 24.11
C ALA A 829 17.27 -6.46 23.08
N LYS A 830 16.75 -7.23 22.11
CA LYS A 830 17.53 -7.84 21.01
C LYS A 830 17.26 -7.14 19.68
N GLY A 831 18.25 -7.18 18.79
CA GLY A 831 18.05 -6.85 17.38
C GLY A 831 17.37 -8.01 16.64
N TRP A 832 16.49 -7.66 15.70
CA TRP A 832 15.73 -8.60 14.88
C TRP A 832 15.91 -8.35 13.37
N VAL A 833 17.01 -7.71 12.99
CA VAL A 833 17.37 -7.48 11.59
C VAL A 833 18.68 -8.18 11.25
N PRO A 834 18.85 -8.65 9.99
CA PRO A 834 20.08 -9.29 9.52
C PRO A 834 21.33 -8.43 9.74
N GLY A 835 21.22 -7.11 9.52
CA GLY A 835 22.30 -6.15 9.64
C GLY A 835 23.29 -6.22 8.47
N LEU A 836 24.57 -6.00 8.77
CA LEU A 836 25.64 -6.00 7.79
C LEU A 836 26.44 -7.29 7.84
N GLU A 837 26.97 -7.68 6.68
CA GLU A 837 27.84 -8.84 6.51
C GLU A 837 29.23 -8.41 6.03
N PHE A 838 30.28 -8.86 6.72
CA PHE A 838 31.67 -8.66 6.33
C PHE A 838 32.22 -9.89 5.63
N ARG A 839 32.65 -9.74 4.37
CA ARG A 839 33.28 -10.80 3.58
C ARG A 839 34.44 -10.26 2.78
N ASN A 840 35.58 -10.95 2.83
CA ASN A 840 36.73 -10.67 1.97
C ASN A 840 37.13 -9.17 1.96
N GLY A 841 37.08 -8.51 3.12
CA GLY A 841 37.43 -7.09 3.23
C GLY A 841 36.33 -6.10 2.81
N SER A 842 35.15 -6.58 2.41
CA SER A 842 34.01 -5.77 1.95
C SER A 842 32.79 -5.95 2.86
N LEU A 843 31.97 -4.91 2.94
CA LEU A 843 30.68 -4.91 3.65
C LEU A 843 29.54 -5.04 2.65
N PHE A 844 28.52 -5.79 3.04
CA PHE A 844 27.27 -5.98 2.31
C PHE A 844 26.12 -5.78 3.30
N TYR A 845 24.97 -5.30 2.85
CA TYR A 845 23.72 -5.59 3.57
C TYR A 845 23.55 -7.11 3.58
N ARG A 846 23.27 -7.71 4.73
CA ARG A 846 23.14 -9.16 4.83
C ARG A 846 21.82 -9.63 4.21
N ASP A 847 20.78 -8.87 4.49
CA ASP A 847 19.47 -8.79 3.83
C ASP A 847 18.94 -7.41 4.24
N ALA A 848 18.62 -6.52 3.32
CA ALA A 848 18.36 -5.12 3.66
C ALA A 848 16.91 -4.88 4.13
N ASP A 849 16.00 -5.69 3.60
CA ASP A 849 14.55 -5.55 3.64
C ASP A 849 13.87 -6.60 4.54
N ALA A 850 14.57 -7.69 4.89
CA ALA A 850 14.06 -8.68 5.84
C ALA A 850 13.82 -8.12 7.26
N SER A 851 12.65 -8.48 7.82
CA SER A 851 12.19 -8.10 9.16
C SER A 851 12.08 -6.59 9.39
N THR A 852 12.35 -6.11 10.62
CA THR A 852 12.17 -4.71 11.01
C THR A 852 13.07 -4.28 12.16
N VAL A 853 13.60 -3.05 12.07
CA VAL A 853 14.38 -2.41 13.14
C VAL A 853 13.49 -2.09 14.33
N ILE A 854 13.88 -2.58 15.51
CA ILE A 854 13.19 -2.35 16.77
C ILE A 854 13.42 -0.92 17.29
N PRO A 855 12.38 -0.25 17.84
CA PRO A 855 12.51 1.09 18.40
C PRO A 855 13.39 1.14 19.64
N SER A 856 13.90 2.35 19.92
CA SER A 856 14.65 2.65 21.14
C SER A 856 14.02 3.78 21.94
N VAL A 857 14.28 3.79 23.25
CA VAL A 857 13.87 4.85 24.17
C VAL A 857 14.44 6.19 23.68
N GLY A 858 13.57 7.18 23.51
CA GLY A 858 13.93 8.52 23.05
C GLY A 858 14.48 8.56 21.62
N ASN A 859 14.23 7.51 20.81
CA ASN A 859 14.81 7.36 19.47
C ASN A 859 16.35 7.40 19.46
N ALA A 860 16.98 6.99 20.57
CA ALA A 860 18.43 6.99 20.72
C ALA A 860 19.08 5.96 19.77
N PRO A 861 20.21 6.31 19.12
CA PRO A 861 20.92 5.36 18.26
C PRO A 861 21.48 4.17 19.06
N TYR A 862 21.44 2.98 18.47
CA TYR A 862 22.19 1.82 18.92
C TYR A 862 22.98 1.22 17.76
N THR A 863 23.94 0.34 18.06
CA THR A 863 24.87 -0.18 17.03
C THR A 863 24.16 -1.02 15.98
N THR A 864 24.67 -1.03 14.75
CA THR A 864 24.22 -1.93 13.68
C THR A 864 24.89 -3.30 13.81
N ARG A 865 24.11 -4.39 13.69
CA ARG A 865 24.62 -5.77 13.72
C ARG A 865 25.65 -5.99 12.61
N ILE A 866 26.81 -6.55 12.95
CA ILE A 866 27.84 -6.96 11.98
C ILE A 866 28.27 -8.43 12.17
N VAL A 867 28.17 -9.21 11.11
CA VAL A 867 28.48 -10.66 11.09
C VAL A 867 29.32 -11.10 9.90
N ASP A 868 29.88 -12.31 9.95
CA ASP A 868 30.51 -12.98 8.81
C ASP A 868 29.46 -13.67 7.91
N ALA A 869 29.90 -14.30 6.82
CA ALA A 869 29.01 -15.02 5.90
C ALA A 869 28.15 -16.10 6.56
N ASN A 870 28.61 -16.68 7.67
CA ASN A 870 27.92 -17.74 8.41
C ASN A 870 27.01 -17.17 9.52
N GLY A 871 26.91 -15.85 9.66
CA GLY A 871 26.13 -15.20 10.71
C GLY A 871 26.86 -15.08 12.05
N ASN A 872 28.16 -15.38 12.13
CA ASN A 872 28.92 -15.23 13.37
C ASN A 872 29.26 -13.75 13.60
N PRO A 873 29.13 -13.22 14.83
CA PRO A 873 29.52 -11.84 15.14
C PRO A 873 30.98 -11.51 14.78
N VAL A 874 31.20 -10.42 14.05
CA VAL A 874 32.56 -9.91 13.76
C VAL A 874 32.95 -8.90 14.84
N THR A 875 33.22 -9.40 16.05
CA THR A 875 33.52 -8.56 17.23
C THR A 875 34.73 -7.64 17.05
N ALA A 876 35.66 -7.98 16.16
CA ALA A 876 36.81 -7.13 15.82
C ALA A 876 36.41 -5.79 15.16
N LEU A 877 35.18 -5.69 14.61
CA LEU A 877 34.64 -4.46 14.03
C LEU A 877 33.69 -3.71 14.98
N TYR A 878 33.47 -4.19 16.20
CA TYR A 878 32.60 -3.50 17.14
C TYR A 878 33.19 -2.15 17.55
N GLY A 879 32.35 -1.12 17.55
CA GLY A 879 32.77 0.27 17.77
C GLY A 879 33.30 0.98 16.53
N TYR A 880 33.39 0.32 15.37
CA TYR A 880 33.76 0.98 14.12
C TYR A 880 32.68 1.98 13.69
N ASP A 881 33.07 3.25 13.55
CA ASP A 881 32.21 4.39 13.20
C ASP A 881 32.56 5.00 11.82
N GLY A 882 33.57 4.46 11.15
CA GLY A 882 34.07 4.98 9.87
C GLY A 882 33.13 4.82 8.66
N LEU A 883 31.88 4.38 8.88
CA LEU A 883 30.83 4.40 7.85
C LEU A 883 30.14 5.76 7.74
N GLY A 884 30.19 6.59 8.79
CA GLY A 884 29.61 7.94 8.80
C GLY A 884 28.10 8.00 9.06
N PHE A 885 27.40 6.86 9.06
CA PHE A 885 25.94 6.78 9.33
C PHE A 885 25.56 5.80 10.45
N THR A 886 26.48 4.97 10.92
CA THR A 886 26.25 4.04 12.05
C THR A 886 27.55 3.64 12.73
N VAL A 887 27.45 3.22 13.98
CA VAL A 887 28.48 2.45 14.68
C VAL A 887 28.17 0.96 14.54
N LEU A 888 29.17 0.13 14.27
CA LEU A 888 29.01 -1.33 14.17
C LEU A 888 29.06 -2.01 15.55
N GLY A 889 28.28 -3.07 15.73
CA GLY A 889 28.17 -3.77 17.00
C GLY A 889 27.25 -4.99 16.94
N SER A 890 26.58 -5.28 18.05
CA SER A 890 25.69 -6.44 18.18
C SER A 890 24.35 -6.27 17.47
N GLY A 891 23.90 -5.03 17.26
CA GLY A 891 22.53 -4.77 16.80
C GLY A 891 21.48 -4.69 17.91
N ASN A 892 21.86 -4.87 19.17
CA ASN A 892 20.91 -5.02 20.27
C ASN A 892 20.63 -3.68 20.98
N PRO A 893 19.36 -3.25 21.10
CA PRO A 893 19.00 -2.09 21.91
C PRO A 893 19.35 -2.26 23.40
N GLY A 894 19.30 -3.50 23.90
CA GLY A 894 19.61 -3.82 25.29
C GLY A 894 21.07 -3.57 25.67
N ASP A 895 22.01 -3.79 24.75
CA ASP A 895 23.45 -3.55 24.98
C ASP A 895 23.77 -2.05 25.13
N ALA A 896 22.94 -1.19 24.52
CA ALA A 896 23.02 0.26 24.63
C ALA A 896 22.17 0.83 25.79
N GLY A 897 21.39 0.00 26.49
CA GLY A 897 20.51 0.44 27.59
C GLY A 897 19.32 1.29 27.12
N VAL A 898 18.89 1.11 25.85
CA VAL A 898 17.82 1.92 25.22
C VAL A 898 16.61 1.09 24.80
N ALA A 899 16.46 -0.14 25.33
CA ALA A 899 15.29 -0.97 25.11
C ALA A 899 14.10 -0.50 25.98
N TYR A 900 12.85 -0.69 25.51
CA TYR A 900 11.66 -0.41 26.31
C TYR A 900 11.34 -1.53 27.32
N GLY A 901 12.01 -2.69 27.24
CA GLY A 901 11.84 -3.81 28.17
C GLY A 901 10.67 -4.73 27.84
N VAL A 902 10.08 -4.59 26.64
CA VAL A 902 8.96 -5.42 26.20
C VAL A 902 9.42 -6.86 26.03
N THR A 903 8.64 -7.80 26.55
CA THR A 903 8.79 -9.23 26.26
C THR A 903 7.43 -9.88 26.00
N ILE A 904 7.40 -10.82 25.05
CA ILE A 904 6.23 -11.66 24.77
C ILE A 904 6.72 -13.09 24.63
N THR A 905 6.40 -13.95 25.59
CA THR A 905 6.89 -15.34 25.64
C THR A 905 5.75 -16.32 25.55
N ILE A 906 5.81 -17.26 24.61
CA ILE A 906 4.83 -18.35 24.50
C ILE A 906 5.12 -19.36 25.61
N VAL A 907 4.20 -19.48 26.56
CA VAL A 907 4.31 -20.41 27.69
C VAL A 907 3.84 -21.81 27.28
N ARG A 908 2.72 -21.86 26.56
CA ARG A 908 2.13 -23.10 26.02
C ARG A 908 1.12 -22.79 24.91
N ALA A 909 0.93 -23.73 24.00
CA ALA A 909 -0.17 -23.72 23.04
C ALA A 909 -1.28 -24.69 23.47
N ALA A 910 -2.52 -24.40 23.07
CA ALA A 910 -3.64 -25.35 23.18
C ALA A 910 -3.35 -26.62 22.36
N LYS A 911 -3.95 -27.75 22.73
CA LYS A 911 -3.72 -29.02 22.03
C LYS A 911 -4.17 -29.01 20.57
N ASP A 912 -5.20 -28.22 20.26
CA ASP A 912 -5.73 -28.00 18.92
C ASP A 912 -5.12 -26.76 18.24
N ASN A 913 -4.15 -26.12 18.90
CA ASN A 913 -3.49 -24.88 18.48
C ASN A 913 -4.44 -23.68 18.28
N SER A 914 -5.67 -23.72 18.81
CA SER A 914 -6.65 -22.64 18.65
C SER A 914 -6.31 -21.36 19.44
N TYR A 915 -5.38 -21.46 20.41
CA TYR A 915 -4.84 -20.33 21.16
C TYR A 915 -3.50 -20.70 21.81
N ALA A 916 -2.78 -19.69 22.28
CA ALA A 916 -1.61 -19.83 23.14
C ALA A 916 -1.75 -19.03 24.44
N THR A 917 -1.18 -19.53 25.52
CA THR A 917 -0.92 -18.71 26.72
C THR A 917 0.42 -18.01 26.52
N VAL A 918 0.42 -16.68 26.50
CA VAL A 918 1.63 -15.86 26.38
C VAL A 918 1.84 -15.05 27.66
N HIS A 919 3.08 -15.01 28.15
CA HIS A 919 3.48 -14.11 29.24
C HIS A 919 4.00 -12.81 28.63
N VAL A 920 3.39 -11.69 29.01
CA VAL A 920 3.71 -10.37 28.45
C VAL A 920 4.24 -9.45 29.53
N THR A 921 5.42 -8.88 29.28
CA THR A 921 5.94 -7.71 30.01
C THR A 921 5.74 -6.48 29.12
N PRO A 922 4.89 -5.51 29.52
CA PRO A 922 4.72 -4.25 28.79
C PRO A 922 5.97 -3.37 28.82
N ALA A 923 5.96 -2.29 28.03
CA ALA A 923 7.03 -1.30 28.03
C ALA A 923 7.17 -0.62 29.40
N LEU A 924 8.38 -0.19 29.74
CA LEU A 924 8.65 0.70 30.87
C LEU A 924 8.01 2.08 30.63
N SER A 925 7.67 2.77 31.72
CA SER A 925 7.02 4.09 31.74
C SER A 925 7.90 5.22 31.24
#